data_AF-A0A1C4S934-F1
#
_entry.id   AF-A0A1C4S934-F1
#
_cell.length_a   1.000
_cell.length_b   1.000
_cell.length_c   1.000
_cell.angle_alpha   90.00
_cell.angle_beta   90.00
_cell.angle_gamma   90.00
#
_symmetry.space_group_name_H-M   'P 1'
#
loop_
_entity.id
_entity.type
_entity.pdbx_description
1 polymer ?
#
loop_
_entity_poly.entity_id
_entity_poly.type
_entity_poly.pdbx_seq_one_letter_code
_entity_poly.pdbx_strand_id
1 'polypeptide(L)'
;MDALIWVANPASLVQTAVPRQLNAERLRYLELACLRSDIVIVDEADRVQMQLDQMFAPSATLVTTGPESWLDRLQTHEIAELARQGRLQLSDRDVERWSAALDVVGSAADRLYAMLIGDDRLRDWVQIDYFSAWTLQEKLLHAWYPLHRAPSDEGLEADQDIKDEGELFEDEEGLSSRMAEAEPAADERWAARRDEVTKLFDVFRDDPLGDRGPHGTVADGLAHLAHDLLHTLNEKHTRRRVRALLDHLLEGAPTPAQRSMPRPREGKTPDPEQIPFSEEWHELNALRLEFTLVLAALHQRLDRVTFLWPQVEAALRLDAGGHELTRRPPLDYAPLLPEAPMGNVLGFQYLLDERGRTPDREGRRTGTLRFFRCAGVGRELLLSLPQLGADPGRHRSGPHVLLMSGTSWAGTSTRAHVLAPVQAVLKPQPQALDSIRRTVFRTEFLYDDAGQPIRLSGQDPEKRPDVLRLLVHKLARPGRDGSPSPLQGELAQISDERRRRALLLVGSYREASSTADLLDEIPRWRGRVRVLAADDAELDAAINGEVTAGSPATGAGAVRRGDLASFADDTEAELLVAPLLAVERGHNILTVPQRPGEERVAAFGTVFFLVRPHPRPDDLSLAVFAINDWATRFVRDQPGLDQGTFSELVGKADDLDEAGGAFRTTARGVWRHLLSRPYIYSVLSDSEKRSFAWDQLVTIWQVIGRLVRGGVPARVVFVDAAFAPRLAASRARATSSGRRPRWHRDPGLLVALRDVLAPYFSADCAHQVFPDPADPSLVRLLYRPLYEALCGIESNC
;
A
#
# COMPACT_ATOMS: atom_id res chain seq x y z
N MET A 1 -27.03 28.33 -8.39
CA MET A 1 -26.84 27.09 -7.60
C MET A 1 -27.29 27.47 -6.21
N ASP A 2 -28.59 27.34 -5.93
CA ASP A 2 -29.23 27.96 -4.74
C ASP A 2 -29.53 26.91 -3.67
N ALA A 3 -28.98 25.71 -3.82
CA ALA A 3 -29.12 24.63 -2.86
C ALA A 3 -28.34 24.99 -1.58
N LEU A 4 -29.04 24.96 -0.44
CA LEU A 4 -28.48 25.25 0.89
C LEU A 4 -27.56 24.14 1.42
N ILE A 5 -27.66 22.92 0.89
CA ILE A 5 -26.89 21.75 1.35
C ILE A 5 -26.29 21.06 0.13
N TRP A 6 -24.98 20.85 0.15
CA TRP A 6 -24.24 20.14 -0.90
C TRP A 6 -23.74 18.82 -0.33
N VAL A 7 -24.03 17.71 -1.04
CA VAL A 7 -23.56 16.37 -0.68
C VAL A 7 -22.73 15.85 -1.84
N ALA A 8 -21.47 15.52 -1.58
CA ALA A 8 -20.52 15.07 -2.59
C ALA A 8 -19.53 14.08 -1.99
N ASN A 9 -18.91 13.27 -2.85
CA ASN A 9 -17.77 12.46 -2.45
C ASN A 9 -16.47 13.28 -2.60
N PRO A 10 -15.41 12.99 -1.81
CA PRO A 10 -14.16 13.77 -1.85
C PRO A 10 -13.53 13.81 -3.25
N ALA A 11 -13.57 12.69 -3.99
CA ALA A 11 -12.98 12.59 -5.33
C ALA A 11 -13.59 13.61 -6.31
N SER A 12 -14.91 13.73 -6.32
CA SER A 12 -15.64 14.68 -7.18
C SER A 12 -15.32 16.13 -6.85
N LEU A 13 -15.18 16.47 -5.56
CA LEU A 13 -14.84 17.84 -5.14
C LEU A 13 -13.40 18.20 -5.52
N VAL A 14 -12.46 17.29 -5.28
CA VAL A 14 -11.03 17.53 -5.53
C VAL A 14 -10.76 17.57 -7.03
N GLN A 15 -11.22 16.59 -7.80
CA GLN A 15 -10.81 16.38 -9.19
C GLN A 15 -11.59 17.24 -10.19
N THR A 16 -12.85 17.58 -9.92
CA THR A 16 -13.70 18.23 -10.93
C THR A 16 -13.53 19.75 -10.93
N ALA A 17 -13.25 20.33 -12.10
CA ALA A 17 -13.25 21.78 -12.31
C ALA A 17 -14.67 22.32 -12.50
N VAL A 18 -14.91 23.54 -11.99
CA VAL A 18 -16.15 24.26 -12.25
C VAL A 18 -16.17 24.72 -13.71
N PRO A 19 -17.24 24.45 -14.48
CA PRO A 19 -17.34 24.90 -15.87
C PRO A 19 -17.17 26.42 -15.99
N ARG A 20 -16.34 26.86 -16.95
CA ARG A 20 -16.07 28.29 -17.21
C ARG A 20 -17.33 29.10 -17.58
N GLN A 21 -18.35 28.43 -18.09
CA GLN A 21 -19.64 29.03 -18.41
C GLN A 21 -20.44 29.39 -17.14
N LEU A 22 -20.18 28.69 -16.02
CA LEU A 22 -20.84 28.90 -14.74
C LEU A 22 -20.05 29.83 -13.82
N ASN A 23 -18.72 29.93 -14.01
CA ASN A 23 -17.86 30.76 -13.19
C ASN A 23 -16.71 31.37 -14.00
N ALA A 24 -16.47 32.68 -13.81
CA ALA A 24 -15.37 33.37 -14.49
C ALA A 24 -13.99 32.96 -13.94
N GLU A 25 -13.92 32.70 -12.63
CA GLU A 25 -12.71 32.22 -11.97
C GLU A 25 -12.50 30.73 -12.22
N ARG A 26 -11.24 30.34 -12.44
CA ARG A 26 -10.84 28.93 -12.53
C ARG A 26 -10.80 28.35 -11.11
N LEU A 27 -11.82 27.59 -10.75
CA LEU A 27 -11.96 26.94 -9.46
C LEU A 27 -12.28 25.45 -9.64
N ARG A 28 -11.91 24.65 -8.65
CA ARG A 28 -12.41 23.29 -8.41
C ARG A 28 -13.66 23.33 -7.53
N TYR A 29 -14.45 22.25 -7.57
CA TYR A 29 -15.66 22.17 -6.75
C TYR A 29 -15.38 22.19 -5.23
N LEU A 30 -14.24 21.66 -4.77
CA LEU A 30 -13.84 21.79 -3.36
C LEU A 30 -13.62 23.25 -2.95
N GLU A 31 -12.90 24.01 -3.78
CA GLU A 31 -12.66 25.44 -3.56
C GLU A 31 -13.97 26.20 -3.52
N LEU A 32 -14.84 25.95 -4.51
CA LEU A 32 -16.16 26.56 -4.55
C LEU A 32 -17.01 26.19 -3.33
N ALA A 33 -16.98 24.93 -2.90
CA ALA A 33 -17.71 24.46 -1.72
C ALA A 33 -17.26 25.19 -0.45
N CYS A 34 -15.95 25.32 -0.22
CA CYS A 34 -15.42 26.03 0.95
C CYS A 34 -15.71 27.54 0.88
N LEU A 35 -15.64 28.14 -0.32
CA LEU A 35 -15.95 29.55 -0.52
C LEU A 35 -17.43 29.90 -0.28
N ARG A 36 -18.32 28.93 -0.47
CA ARG A 36 -19.79 29.11 -0.41
C ARG A 36 -20.43 28.59 0.88
N SER A 37 -19.75 27.71 1.61
CA SER A 37 -20.31 27.07 2.80
C SER A 37 -19.86 27.78 4.07
N ASP A 38 -20.79 28.05 4.98
CA ASP A 38 -20.46 28.46 6.35
C ASP A 38 -19.84 27.30 7.14
N ILE A 39 -20.32 26.06 6.86
CA ILE A 39 -19.92 24.84 7.55
C ILE A 39 -19.65 23.73 6.52
N VAL A 40 -18.53 23.04 6.68
CA VAL A 40 -18.18 21.80 5.96
C VAL A 40 -18.12 20.65 6.96
N ILE A 41 -18.90 19.61 6.72
CA ILE A 41 -18.89 18.38 7.55
C ILE A 41 -18.20 17.29 6.75
N VAL A 42 -17.13 16.72 7.31
CA VAL A 42 -16.44 15.57 6.75
C VAL A 42 -16.71 14.36 7.62
N ASP A 43 -17.56 13.46 7.13
CA ASP A 43 -17.80 12.17 7.77
C ASP A 43 -16.76 11.13 7.34
N GLU A 44 -16.46 10.19 8.23
CA GLU A 44 -15.40 9.19 8.08
C GLU A 44 -14.04 9.85 7.73
N ALA A 45 -13.66 10.89 8.48
CA ALA A 45 -12.49 11.73 8.23
C ALA A 45 -11.18 10.93 8.06
N ASP A 46 -11.01 9.84 8.80
CA ASP A 46 -9.89 8.91 8.68
C ASP A 46 -9.85 8.21 7.30
N ARG A 47 -11.00 7.83 6.73
CA ARG A 47 -11.06 7.31 5.35
C ARG A 47 -10.79 8.42 4.33
N VAL A 48 -11.36 9.60 4.53
CA VAL A 48 -11.15 10.73 3.62
C VAL A 48 -9.66 11.09 3.57
N GLN A 49 -8.96 11.04 4.71
CA GLN A 49 -7.51 11.22 4.79
C GLN A 49 -6.76 10.25 3.87
N MET A 50 -7.04 8.94 3.97
CA MET A 50 -6.41 7.92 3.12
C MET A 50 -6.74 8.13 1.64
N GLN A 51 -7.99 8.50 1.31
CA GLN A 51 -8.40 8.81 -0.06
C GLN A 51 -7.64 10.00 -0.63
N LEU A 52 -7.42 11.04 0.19
CA LEU A 52 -6.63 12.20 -0.22
C LEU A 52 -5.17 11.81 -0.45
N ASP A 53 -4.53 11.06 0.46
CA ASP A 53 -3.17 10.56 0.22
C ASP A 53 -3.05 9.80 -1.10
N GLN A 54 -3.99 8.91 -1.41
CA GLN A 54 -4.02 8.19 -2.70
C GLN A 54 -4.26 9.11 -3.90
N MET A 55 -5.12 10.14 -3.77
CA MET A 55 -5.35 11.12 -4.84
C MET A 55 -4.11 11.96 -5.15
N PHE A 56 -3.26 12.21 -4.15
CA PHE A 56 -2.01 12.96 -4.28
C PHE A 56 -0.77 12.08 -4.47
N ALA A 57 -0.97 10.75 -4.52
CA ALA A 57 0.03 9.75 -4.89
C ALA A 57 -0.51 8.72 -5.90
N PRO A 58 -1.00 9.13 -7.09
CA PRO A 58 -1.64 8.21 -8.02
C PRO A 58 -0.66 7.16 -8.56
N SER A 59 -1.17 5.94 -8.73
CA SER A 59 -0.51 4.85 -9.44
C SER A 59 -1.24 4.55 -10.76
N ALA A 60 -0.49 4.17 -11.79
CA ALA A 60 -1.01 3.80 -13.09
C ALA A 60 -0.28 2.58 -13.67
N THR A 61 -1.00 1.79 -14.44
CA THR A 61 -0.50 0.63 -15.16
C THR A 61 0.02 1.06 -16.53
N LEU A 62 1.34 1.14 -16.67
CA LEU A 62 1.99 1.54 -17.92
C LEU A 62 1.78 0.45 -18.99
N VAL A 63 2.10 -0.80 -18.64
CA VAL A 63 2.02 -1.98 -19.53
C VAL A 63 1.45 -3.16 -18.74
N THR A 64 0.45 -3.84 -19.27
CA THR A 64 -0.14 -5.07 -18.71
C THR A 64 -0.39 -6.11 -19.81
N THR A 65 -0.69 -7.35 -19.44
CA THR A 65 -1.15 -8.33 -20.41
C THR A 65 -2.57 -8.02 -20.90
N GLY A 66 -2.76 -7.96 -22.22
CA GLY A 66 -4.06 -7.67 -22.85
C GLY A 66 -4.17 -6.23 -23.40
N PRO A 67 -5.34 -5.84 -23.94
CA PRO A 67 -5.53 -4.54 -24.61
C PRO A 67 -5.63 -3.35 -23.64
N GLU A 68 -5.51 -3.59 -22.33
CA GLU A 68 -5.80 -2.60 -21.28
C GLU A 68 -4.61 -1.74 -20.87
N SER A 69 -3.41 -2.01 -21.41
CA SER A 69 -2.22 -1.18 -21.19
C SER A 69 -2.53 0.28 -21.48
N TRP A 70 -2.22 1.17 -20.53
CA TRP A 70 -2.45 2.60 -20.72
C TRP A 70 -1.63 3.14 -21.90
N LEU A 71 -0.38 2.72 -22.01
CA LEU A 71 0.54 3.19 -23.05
C LEU A 71 0.03 2.82 -24.45
N ASP A 72 -0.37 1.56 -24.65
CA ASP A 72 -0.88 1.05 -25.92
C ASP A 72 -2.16 1.78 -26.34
N ARG A 73 -3.09 2.00 -25.40
CA ARG A 73 -4.33 2.75 -25.66
C ARG A 73 -4.04 4.20 -26.04
N LEU A 74 -3.11 4.84 -25.33
CA LEU A 74 -2.75 6.23 -25.60
C LEU A 74 -2.11 6.40 -26.97
N GLN A 75 -1.13 5.55 -27.31
CA GLN A 75 -0.49 5.55 -28.62
C GLN A 75 -1.49 5.24 -29.75
N THR A 76 -2.37 4.26 -29.55
CA THR A 76 -3.42 3.91 -30.52
C THR A 76 -4.35 5.09 -30.78
N HIS A 77 -4.78 5.77 -29.71
CA HIS A 77 -5.65 6.94 -29.80
C HIS A 77 -4.96 8.13 -30.49
N GLU A 78 -3.72 8.42 -30.11
CA GLU A 78 -2.92 9.46 -30.75
C GLU A 78 -2.79 9.21 -32.27
N ILE A 79 -2.39 8.00 -32.67
CA ILE A 79 -2.21 7.64 -34.08
C ILE A 79 -3.53 7.84 -34.85
N ALA A 80 -4.66 7.42 -34.27
CA ALA A 80 -5.97 7.58 -34.88
C ALA A 80 -6.35 9.07 -35.06
N GLU A 81 -6.13 9.90 -34.05
CA GLU A 81 -6.48 11.32 -34.08
C GLU A 81 -5.55 12.14 -34.99
N LEU A 82 -4.26 11.84 -34.99
CA LEU A 82 -3.31 12.41 -35.95
C LEU A 82 -3.67 12.00 -37.38
N ALA A 83 -4.05 10.74 -37.62
CA ALA A 83 -4.49 10.30 -38.95
C ALA A 83 -5.76 11.03 -39.41
N ARG A 84 -6.73 11.26 -38.51
CA ARG A 84 -8.03 11.86 -38.81
C ARG A 84 -7.96 13.27 -39.39
N GLN A 85 -6.98 14.07 -39.00
CA GLN A 85 -6.78 15.42 -39.54
C GLN A 85 -5.53 15.54 -40.42
N GLY A 86 -4.97 14.41 -40.89
CA GLY A 86 -3.78 14.42 -41.74
C GLY A 86 -2.54 15.01 -41.04
N ARG A 87 -2.43 14.82 -39.72
CA ARG A 87 -1.35 15.31 -38.84
C ARG A 87 -1.23 16.83 -38.73
N LEU A 88 -2.26 17.59 -39.12
CA LEU A 88 -2.27 19.05 -38.97
C LEU A 88 -2.05 19.50 -37.52
N GLN A 89 -2.45 18.69 -36.53
CA GLN A 89 -2.23 18.99 -35.11
C GLN A 89 -0.74 19.08 -34.73
N LEU A 90 0.16 18.41 -35.46
CA LEU A 90 1.61 18.51 -35.24
C LEU A 90 2.18 19.91 -35.58
N SER A 91 1.39 20.79 -36.19
CA SER A 91 1.77 22.21 -36.33
C SER A 91 1.79 22.95 -35.00
N ASP A 92 1.10 22.42 -33.98
CA ASP A 92 1.21 22.89 -32.60
C ASP A 92 2.46 22.28 -31.94
N ARG A 93 3.35 23.14 -31.43
CA ARG A 93 4.62 22.74 -30.82
C ARG A 93 4.41 21.90 -29.56
N ASP A 94 3.32 22.10 -28.82
CA ASP A 94 3.05 21.32 -27.62
C ASP A 94 2.59 19.90 -28.00
N VAL A 95 1.81 19.76 -29.07
CA VAL A 95 1.40 18.45 -29.62
C VAL A 95 2.61 17.71 -30.19
N GLU A 96 3.47 18.38 -30.97
CA GLU A 96 4.71 17.79 -31.51
C GLU A 96 5.64 17.29 -30.38
N ARG A 97 5.87 18.11 -29.36
CA ARG A 97 6.73 17.75 -28.21
C ARG A 97 6.13 16.64 -27.37
N TRP A 98 4.81 16.62 -27.19
CA TRP A 98 4.12 15.58 -26.46
C TRP A 98 4.19 14.24 -27.20
N SER A 99 3.95 14.26 -28.52
CA SER A 99 4.06 13.10 -29.41
C SER A 99 5.47 12.50 -29.38
N ALA A 100 6.50 13.32 -29.56
CA ALA A 100 7.89 12.87 -29.49
C ALA A 100 8.28 12.32 -28.10
N ALA A 101 7.71 12.87 -27.01
CA ALA A 101 7.93 12.34 -25.68
C ALA A 101 7.25 10.97 -25.49
N LEU A 102 6.04 10.80 -26.03
CA LEU A 102 5.29 9.55 -25.97
C LEU A 102 5.98 8.42 -26.77
N ASP A 103 6.59 8.73 -27.91
CA ASP A 103 7.39 7.77 -28.68
C ASP A 103 8.58 7.24 -27.88
N VAL A 104 9.28 8.11 -27.14
CA VAL A 104 10.40 7.70 -26.27
C VAL A 104 9.89 6.88 -25.08
N VAL A 105 8.75 7.24 -24.50
CA VAL A 105 8.11 6.44 -23.43
C VAL A 105 7.79 5.03 -23.93
N GLY A 106 7.20 4.91 -25.13
CA GLY A 106 6.96 3.63 -25.80
C GLY A 106 8.23 2.79 -25.94
N SER A 107 9.22 3.36 -26.61
CA SER A 107 10.49 2.68 -26.92
C SER A 107 11.24 2.25 -25.64
N ALA A 108 11.27 3.13 -24.63
CA ALA A 108 11.93 2.85 -23.36
C ALA A 108 11.18 1.79 -22.55
N ALA A 109 9.84 1.84 -22.50
CA ALA A 109 9.02 0.86 -21.81
C ALA A 109 9.19 -0.53 -22.43
N ASP A 110 9.12 -0.66 -23.75
CA ASP A 110 9.32 -1.92 -24.46
C ASP A 110 10.71 -2.51 -24.19
N ARG A 111 11.75 -1.67 -24.19
CA ARG A 111 13.12 -2.10 -23.92
C ARG A 111 13.27 -2.60 -22.49
N LEU A 112 12.81 -1.85 -21.49
CA LEU A 112 12.86 -2.25 -20.08
C LEU A 112 12.06 -3.55 -19.86
N TYR A 113 10.89 -3.65 -20.47
CA TYR A 113 10.03 -4.82 -20.39
C TYR A 113 10.70 -6.06 -21.00
N ALA A 114 11.35 -5.91 -22.16
CA ALA A 114 12.13 -6.97 -22.79
C ALA A 114 13.33 -7.42 -21.93
N MET A 115 14.02 -6.47 -21.29
CA MET A 115 15.14 -6.77 -20.37
C MET A 115 14.65 -7.53 -19.13
N LEU A 116 13.52 -7.13 -18.54
CA LEU A 116 12.92 -7.81 -17.39
C LEU A 116 12.45 -9.23 -17.75
N ILE A 117 11.84 -9.43 -18.92
CA ILE A 117 11.44 -10.78 -19.38
C ILE A 117 12.67 -11.66 -19.66
N GLY A 118 13.74 -11.06 -20.19
CA GLY A 118 14.92 -11.79 -20.66
C GLY A 118 15.91 -12.22 -19.58
N ASP A 119 15.99 -11.54 -18.43
CA ASP A 119 16.97 -11.82 -17.38
C ASP A 119 16.38 -11.83 -15.97
N ASP A 120 16.26 -13.03 -15.40
CA ASP A 120 15.77 -13.25 -14.03
C ASP A 120 16.66 -12.59 -12.98
N ARG A 121 17.98 -12.53 -13.20
CA ARG A 121 18.94 -11.91 -12.27
C ARG A 121 18.78 -10.39 -12.24
N LEU A 122 18.41 -9.81 -13.38
CA LEU A 122 18.06 -8.39 -13.45
C LEU A 122 16.77 -8.12 -12.68
N ARG A 123 15.74 -8.96 -12.83
CA ARG A 123 14.49 -8.84 -12.05
C ARG A 123 14.76 -8.91 -10.54
N ASP A 124 15.57 -9.88 -10.12
CA ASP A 124 15.95 -10.05 -8.71
C ASP A 124 16.73 -8.84 -8.17
N TRP A 125 17.60 -8.23 -8.98
CA TRP A 125 18.36 -7.04 -8.58
C TRP A 125 17.50 -5.77 -8.51
N VAL A 126 16.63 -5.56 -9.50
CA VAL A 126 15.72 -4.42 -9.55
C VAL A 126 14.80 -4.43 -8.33
N GLN A 127 14.41 -5.62 -7.85
CA GLN A 127 13.38 -5.85 -6.84
C GLN A 127 12.02 -5.35 -7.32
N ILE A 128 11.27 -6.29 -7.88
CA ILE A 128 10.00 -6.05 -8.57
C ILE A 128 8.96 -5.23 -7.79
N ASP A 129 9.11 -5.13 -6.48
CA ASP A 129 8.21 -4.41 -5.58
C ASP A 129 8.32 -2.87 -5.72
N TYR A 130 9.53 -2.33 -5.93
CA TYR A 130 9.75 -0.90 -6.16
C TYR A 130 11.14 -0.58 -6.72
N PHE A 131 11.20 0.27 -7.75
CA PHE A 131 12.45 0.84 -8.23
C PHE A 131 12.27 2.22 -8.88
N SER A 132 13.34 3.01 -8.89
CA SER A 132 13.42 4.33 -9.52
C SER A 132 14.83 4.54 -10.09
N ALA A 133 15.02 5.52 -10.96
CA ALA A 133 16.35 5.86 -11.46
C ALA A 133 17.34 6.14 -10.32
N TRP A 134 16.88 6.84 -9.27
CA TRP A 134 17.67 7.12 -8.06
C TRP A 134 18.07 5.84 -7.32
N THR A 135 17.11 4.99 -6.95
CA THR A 135 17.41 3.77 -6.16
C THR A 135 18.30 2.78 -6.91
N LEU A 136 18.18 2.70 -8.25
CA LEU A 136 19.07 1.88 -9.06
C LEU A 136 20.49 2.47 -9.13
N GLN A 137 20.64 3.79 -9.21
CA GLN A 137 21.93 4.47 -9.10
C GLN A 137 22.61 4.17 -7.76
N GLU A 138 21.88 4.24 -6.65
CA GLU A 138 22.41 3.87 -5.32
C GLU A 138 22.86 2.40 -5.28
N LYS A 139 22.06 1.47 -5.82
CA LYS A 139 22.44 0.05 -5.91
C LYS A 139 23.70 -0.18 -6.74
N LEU A 140 23.87 0.57 -7.84
CA LEU A 140 25.10 0.54 -8.65
C LEU A 140 26.29 1.08 -7.85
N LEU A 141 26.15 2.25 -7.22
CA LEU A 141 27.19 2.87 -6.40
C LEU A 141 27.63 1.96 -5.26
N HIS A 142 26.70 1.30 -4.57
CA HIS A 142 27.01 0.34 -3.52
C HIS A 142 27.76 -0.89 -4.06
N ALA A 143 27.37 -1.41 -5.22
CA ALA A 143 28.05 -2.53 -5.87
C ALA A 143 29.47 -2.18 -6.34
N TRP A 144 29.70 -0.92 -6.73
CA TRP A 144 30.97 -0.43 -7.26
C TRP A 144 31.91 0.08 -6.15
N TYR A 145 31.35 0.72 -5.13
CA TYR A 145 32.03 1.41 -4.04
C TYR A 145 31.36 1.11 -2.67
N PRO A 146 31.58 -0.09 -2.09
CA PRO A 146 30.97 -0.48 -0.82
C PRO A 146 31.51 0.33 0.37
N LEU A 147 30.68 0.58 1.38
CA LEU A 147 31.05 1.25 2.64
C LEU A 147 31.60 0.20 3.66
N HIS A 148 32.47 0.60 4.60
CA HIS A 148 33.05 -0.33 5.60
C HIS A 148 32.21 -0.42 6.90
N ARG A 149 31.79 -1.64 7.29
CA ARG A 149 31.10 -1.91 8.58
C ARG A 149 32.07 -1.97 9.77
N ALA A 150 31.66 -1.42 10.92
CA ALA A 150 32.32 -1.64 12.21
C ALA A 150 31.90 -3.00 12.84
N PRO A 151 32.75 -3.69 13.62
CA PRO A 151 32.53 -5.09 14.03
C PRO A 151 31.52 -5.33 15.18
N SER A 152 30.62 -4.41 15.53
CA SER A 152 29.85 -4.52 16.79
C SER A 152 28.52 -5.27 16.75
N ASP A 153 28.03 -5.72 15.60
CA ASP A 153 26.72 -6.41 15.48
C ASP A 153 26.81 -7.90 15.11
N GLU A 154 27.75 -8.65 15.67
CA GLU A 154 27.85 -10.12 15.50
C GLU A 154 26.72 -10.93 16.22
N GLY A 155 25.55 -10.34 16.46
CA GLY A 155 24.49 -10.92 17.29
C GLY A 155 23.30 -11.58 16.57
N LEU A 156 23.09 -11.35 15.27
CA LEU A 156 21.80 -11.66 14.60
C LEU A 156 21.94 -12.45 13.29
N GLU A 157 22.87 -13.39 13.16
CA GLU A 157 22.88 -14.33 12.03
C GLU A 157 21.88 -15.49 12.23
N ALA A 158 20.60 -15.34 11.86
CA ALA A 158 19.70 -16.50 11.65
C ALA A 158 18.37 -16.25 10.87
N ASP A 159 18.40 -16.02 9.55
CA ASP A 159 17.52 -16.70 8.57
C ASP A 159 17.94 -16.39 7.12
N GLN A 160 18.56 -17.37 6.47
CA GLN A 160 19.17 -17.26 5.14
C GLN A 160 18.20 -17.54 3.97
N ASP A 161 16.98 -17.00 3.93
CA ASP A 161 16.17 -17.05 2.69
C ASP A 161 15.44 -15.74 2.35
N ILE A 162 15.76 -14.64 3.03
CA ILE A 162 15.33 -13.30 2.64
C ILE A 162 16.55 -12.41 2.85
N LYS A 163 17.10 -11.83 1.77
CA LYS A 163 18.16 -10.81 1.90
C LYS A 163 17.50 -9.60 2.56
N ASP A 164 17.82 -9.36 3.82
CA ASP A 164 17.43 -8.14 4.51
C ASP A 164 18.30 -6.99 3.94
N GLU A 165 17.74 -6.24 3.00
CA GLU A 165 18.43 -5.09 2.39
C GLU A 165 18.26 -3.81 3.23
N GLY A 166 17.47 -3.81 4.32
CA GLY A 166 17.45 -2.69 5.27
C GLY A 166 18.87 -2.38 5.79
N GLU A 167 19.62 -3.46 6.04
CA GLU A 167 21.02 -3.46 6.44
C GLU A 167 22.01 -2.85 5.43
N LEU A 168 21.67 -2.75 4.14
CA LEU A 168 22.52 -2.09 3.11
C LEU A 168 22.43 -0.55 3.17
N PHE A 169 21.42 -0.02 3.87
CA PHE A 169 21.08 1.40 3.89
C PHE A 169 20.99 1.99 5.31
N GLU A 170 20.99 1.16 6.36
CA GLU A 170 21.13 1.58 7.78
C GLU A 170 22.50 2.20 8.09
N ASP A 171 23.55 1.80 7.38
CA ASP A 171 24.95 2.15 7.69
C ASP A 171 25.31 3.65 7.43
N GLU A 172 24.45 4.42 6.74
CA GLU A 172 24.62 5.90 6.61
C GLU A 172 23.88 6.69 7.72
N GLU A 173 22.83 6.14 8.35
CA GLU A 173 22.00 6.85 9.35
C GLU A 173 22.68 6.98 10.74
N GLY A 174 23.64 6.11 11.04
CA GLY A 174 24.49 6.19 12.23
C GLY A 174 25.56 7.30 12.19
N LEU A 175 25.81 7.88 11.01
CA LEU A 175 26.84 8.91 10.82
C LEU A 175 26.28 10.32 11.02
N SER A 176 25.05 10.61 10.58
CA SER A 176 24.45 11.96 10.69
C SER A 176 24.08 12.35 12.13
N SER A 177 23.57 11.41 12.93
CA SER A 177 23.23 11.68 14.34
C SER A 177 24.46 11.75 15.27
N ARG A 178 25.60 11.18 14.86
CA ARG A 178 26.88 11.24 15.58
C ARG A 178 27.83 12.35 15.13
N MET A 179 27.53 13.05 14.04
CA MET A 179 28.36 14.17 13.55
C MET A 179 28.43 15.37 14.51
N ALA A 180 27.56 15.44 15.53
CA ALA A 180 27.66 16.48 16.55
C ALA A 180 28.70 16.18 17.65
N GLU A 181 29.15 14.93 17.83
CA GLU A 181 30.09 14.56 18.91
C GLU A 181 31.16 13.51 18.54
N ALA A 182 31.25 13.02 17.30
CA ALA A 182 32.31 12.10 16.86
C ALA A 182 33.19 12.72 15.78
N GLU A 183 34.51 12.73 16.01
CA GLU A 183 35.52 13.02 14.98
C GLU A 183 35.26 12.14 13.72
N PRO A 184 35.46 12.68 12.51
CA PRO A 184 35.18 11.94 11.28
C PRO A 184 36.05 10.67 11.22
N ALA A 185 35.42 9.50 11.09
CA ALA A 185 36.14 8.25 10.84
C ALA A 185 36.89 8.40 9.51
N ALA A 186 38.20 8.59 9.62
CA ALA A 186 39.08 9.07 8.55
C ALA A 186 39.52 8.00 7.53
N ASP A 187 38.73 6.94 7.27
CA ASP A 187 39.27 5.75 6.59
C ASP A 187 38.36 5.09 5.53
N GLU A 188 37.82 5.87 4.58
CA GLU A 188 37.25 5.32 3.34
C GLU A 188 38.00 5.83 2.10
N ARG A 189 38.95 5.01 1.61
CA ARG A 189 39.89 5.35 0.52
C ARG A 189 39.22 5.73 -0.83
N TRP A 190 37.94 5.40 -1.02
CA TRP A 190 37.18 5.65 -2.24
C TRP A 190 35.94 6.54 -2.05
N ALA A 191 35.72 7.12 -0.86
CA ALA A 191 34.57 7.98 -0.59
C ALA A 191 34.52 9.20 -1.53
N ALA A 192 35.65 9.85 -1.77
CA ALA A 192 35.75 11.00 -2.68
C ALA A 192 35.35 10.63 -4.13
N ARG A 193 35.75 9.43 -4.60
CA ARG A 193 35.38 8.96 -5.94
C ARG A 193 33.91 8.57 -6.00
N ARG A 194 33.36 7.94 -4.95
CA ARG A 194 31.92 7.66 -4.85
C ARG A 194 31.09 8.94 -4.94
N ASP A 195 31.49 10.00 -4.23
CA ASP A 195 30.83 11.31 -4.29
C ASP A 195 30.91 11.95 -5.69
N GLU A 196 32.06 11.87 -6.36
CA GLU A 196 32.21 12.32 -7.75
C GLU A 196 31.27 11.58 -8.71
N VAL A 197 31.22 10.25 -8.65
CA VAL A 197 30.33 9.43 -9.50
C VAL A 197 28.86 9.69 -9.16
N THR A 198 28.53 9.93 -7.90
CA THR A 198 27.17 10.32 -7.46
C THR A 198 26.75 11.62 -8.13
N LYS A 199 27.59 12.66 -8.11
CA LYS A 199 27.33 13.93 -8.79
C LYS A 199 27.16 13.78 -10.30
N LEU A 200 27.96 12.91 -10.93
CA LEU A 200 27.80 12.61 -12.36
C LEU A 200 26.43 11.97 -12.67
N PHE A 201 25.99 11.03 -11.82
CA PHE A 201 24.67 10.41 -11.95
C PHE A 201 23.52 11.37 -11.67
N ASP A 202 23.71 12.33 -10.76
CA ASP A 202 22.72 13.39 -10.49
C ASP A 202 22.52 14.29 -11.72
N VAL A 203 23.61 14.77 -12.33
CA VAL A 203 23.55 15.57 -13.56
C VAL A 203 22.86 14.80 -14.70
N PHE A 204 23.23 13.52 -14.89
CA PHE A 204 22.58 12.67 -15.90
C PHE A 204 21.09 12.46 -15.60
N ARG A 205 20.70 12.21 -14.34
CA ARG A 205 19.30 11.95 -13.99
C ARG A 205 18.42 13.18 -14.24
N ASP A 206 18.97 14.39 -14.04
CA ASP A 206 18.25 15.65 -14.28
C ASP A 206 18.06 15.95 -15.77
N ASP A 207 18.93 15.40 -16.64
CA ASP A 207 18.88 15.57 -18.09
C ASP A 207 19.36 14.31 -18.86
N PRO A 208 18.61 13.19 -18.81
CA PRO A 208 19.07 11.89 -19.29
C PRO A 208 19.19 11.81 -20.81
N LEU A 209 18.66 12.80 -21.53
CA LEU A 209 18.71 12.90 -22.98
C LEU A 209 19.51 14.12 -23.47
N GLY A 210 20.10 14.91 -22.56
CA GLY A 210 20.95 16.06 -22.90
C GLY A 210 20.19 17.25 -23.52
N ASP A 211 18.90 17.40 -23.24
CA ASP A 211 18.05 18.44 -23.83
C ASP A 211 18.47 19.86 -23.39
N ARG A 212 19.13 20.00 -22.24
CA ARG A 212 19.55 21.30 -21.66
C ARG A 212 20.90 21.77 -22.20
N GLY A 213 21.52 21.00 -23.09
CA GLY A 213 22.81 21.29 -23.70
C GLY A 213 23.97 20.52 -23.06
N PRO A 214 25.18 20.60 -23.63
CA PRO A 214 26.33 19.88 -23.11
C PRO A 214 26.73 20.44 -21.74
N HIS A 215 26.85 19.55 -20.76
CA HIS A 215 27.30 19.87 -19.41
C HIS A 215 28.83 19.94 -19.30
N GLY A 216 29.55 19.47 -20.33
CA GLY A 216 31.01 19.45 -20.37
C GLY A 216 31.63 18.41 -19.44
N THR A 217 30.84 17.41 -19.04
CA THR A 217 31.22 16.36 -18.08
C THR A 217 30.95 14.96 -18.65
N VAL A 218 31.36 13.92 -17.94
CA VAL A 218 31.07 12.52 -18.29
C VAL A 218 29.56 12.24 -18.37
N ALA A 219 28.71 13.07 -17.75
CA ALA A 219 27.26 12.98 -17.87
C ALA A 219 26.76 13.14 -19.32
N ASP A 220 27.47 13.91 -20.15
CA ASP A 220 27.17 13.99 -21.58
C ASP A 220 27.34 12.63 -22.24
N GLY A 221 28.38 11.86 -21.87
CA GLY A 221 28.60 10.50 -22.35
C GLY A 221 27.47 9.54 -21.97
N LEU A 222 26.93 9.67 -20.76
CA LEU A 222 25.76 8.90 -20.29
C LEU A 222 24.50 9.26 -21.09
N ALA A 223 24.25 10.54 -21.36
CA ALA A 223 23.12 11.00 -22.17
C ALA A 223 23.20 10.51 -23.62
N HIS A 224 24.39 10.57 -24.25
CA HIS A 224 24.59 10.02 -25.59
C HIS A 224 24.39 8.49 -25.62
N LEU A 225 24.82 7.79 -24.56
CA LEU A 225 24.60 6.34 -24.45
C LEU A 225 23.11 6.00 -24.26
N ALA A 226 22.36 6.79 -23.49
CA ALA A 226 20.91 6.64 -23.36
C ALA A 226 20.21 6.81 -24.71
N HIS A 227 20.64 7.80 -25.53
CA HIS A 227 20.12 7.99 -26.88
C HIS A 227 20.39 6.77 -27.77
N ASP A 228 21.62 6.27 -27.79
CA ASP A 228 22.00 5.04 -28.48
C ASP A 228 21.12 3.85 -28.04
N LEU A 229 20.96 3.65 -26.74
CA LEU A 229 20.19 2.52 -26.19
C LEU A 229 18.72 2.54 -26.61
N LEU A 230 18.13 3.71 -26.75
CA LEU A 230 16.74 3.87 -27.18
C LEU A 230 16.52 3.66 -28.68
N HIS A 231 17.54 3.90 -29.52
CA HIS A 231 17.37 3.98 -30.98
C HIS A 231 18.29 3.02 -31.76
N THR A 232 19.14 2.24 -31.10
CA THR A 232 20.16 1.44 -31.76
C THR A 232 19.56 0.23 -32.50
N LEU A 233 20.07 0.00 -33.71
CA LEU A 233 19.93 -1.26 -34.45
C LEU A 233 21.23 -2.09 -34.39
N ASN A 234 22.28 -1.57 -33.76
CA ASN A 234 23.61 -2.18 -33.69
C ASN A 234 24.00 -2.49 -32.23
N GLU A 235 23.36 -3.51 -31.67
CA GLU A 235 23.54 -3.95 -30.28
C GLU A 235 25.01 -4.20 -29.92
N LYS A 236 25.82 -4.74 -30.84
CA LYS A 236 27.24 -5.03 -30.61
C LYS A 236 28.07 -3.76 -30.43
N HIS A 237 27.75 -2.68 -31.13
CA HIS A 237 28.47 -1.42 -30.96
C HIS A 237 28.05 -0.74 -29.66
N THR A 238 26.74 -0.65 -29.40
CA THR A 238 26.22 -0.03 -28.19
C THR A 238 26.71 -0.75 -26.93
N ARG A 239 26.72 -2.09 -26.90
CA ARG A 239 27.28 -2.86 -25.77
C ARG A 239 28.76 -2.56 -25.51
N ARG A 240 29.57 -2.39 -26.55
CA ARG A 240 30.99 -1.97 -26.40
C ARG A 240 31.11 -0.58 -25.78
N ARG A 241 30.22 0.36 -26.15
CA ARG A 241 30.17 1.70 -25.55
C ARG A 241 29.72 1.64 -24.09
N VAL A 242 28.72 0.84 -23.75
CA VAL A 242 28.29 0.61 -22.35
C VAL A 242 29.47 0.11 -21.52
N ARG A 243 30.19 -0.92 -21.99
CA ARG A 243 31.36 -1.45 -21.29
C ARG A 243 32.46 -0.39 -21.11
N ALA A 244 32.81 0.36 -22.15
CA ALA A 244 33.82 1.41 -22.05
C ALA A 244 33.45 2.52 -21.04
N LEU A 245 32.17 2.90 -20.98
CA LEU A 245 31.70 3.89 -20.01
C LEU A 245 31.66 3.32 -18.58
N LEU A 246 31.26 2.05 -18.42
CA LEU A 246 31.31 1.35 -17.14
C LEU A 246 32.75 1.29 -16.60
N ASP A 247 33.72 0.96 -17.45
CA ASP A 247 35.13 0.89 -17.04
C ASP A 247 35.63 2.24 -16.53
N HIS A 248 35.21 3.35 -17.16
CA HIS A 248 35.52 4.69 -16.70
C HIS A 248 34.84 5.04 -15.36
N LEU A 249 33.58 4.64 -15.17
CA LEU A 249 32.86 4.82 -13.91
C LEU A 249 33.44 3.98 -12.77
N LEU A 250 34.13 2.87 -13.07
CA LEU A 250 34.78 1.99 -12.09
C LEU A 250 36.22 2.42 -11.76
N GLU A 251 36.76 3.47 -12.41
CA GLU A 251 38.07 4.00 -12.06
C GLU A 251 38.10 4.40 -10.57
N GLY A 252 39.10 3.91 -9.83
CA GLY A 252 39.22 4.13 -8.39
C GLY A 252 38.35 3.22 -7.51
N ALA A 253 37.61 2.26 -8.07
CA ALA A 253 36.86 1.28 -7.30
C ALA A 253 37.79 0.28 -6.58
N PRO A 254 37.41 -0.22 -5.38
CA PRO A 254 38.24 -1.15 -4.61
C PRO A 254 38.39 -2.49 -5.34
N THR A 255 39.64 -2.97 -5.43
CA THR A 255 39.98 -4.28 -6.02
C THR A 255 39.36 -5.43 -5.22
N PRO A 256 39.21 -6.65 -5.79
CA PRO A 256 38.66 -7.81 -5.07
C PRO A 256 39.34 -8.10 -3.73
N ALA A 257 40.65 -7.83 -3.62
CA ALA A 257 41.42 -8.03 -2.39
C ALA A 257 41.14 -6.97 -1.30
N GLN A 258 40.57 -5.83 -1.68
CA GLN A 258 40.21 -4.72 -0.79
C GLN A 258 38.73 -4.74 -0.38
N ARG A 259 37.93 -5.65 -0.95
CA ARG A 259 36.52 -5.84 -0.61
C ARG A 259 36.38 -6.94 0.44
N SER A 260 35.54 -6.71 1.45
CA SER A 260 35.04 -7.79 2.31
C SER A 260 34.18 -8.73 1.45
N MET A 261 34.71 -9.90 1.13
CA MET A 261 33.98 -10.88 0.32
C MET A 261 32.78 -11.42 1.11
N PRO A 262 31.59 -11.59 0.49
CA PRO A 262 30.51 -12.35 1.10
C PRO A 262 31.03 -13.74 1.47
N ARG A 263 30.84 -14.19 2.72
CA ARG A 263 31.17 -15.57 3.09
C ARG A 263 30.35 -16.50 2.19
N PRO A 264 30.98 -17.41 1.43
CA PRO A 264 30.22 -18.38 0.65
C PRO A 264 29.35 -19.22 1.59
N ARG A 265 28.09 -19.46 1.22
CA ARG A 265 27.23 -20.44 1.91
C ARG A 265 27.99 -21.77 1.98
N GLU A 266 28.05 -22.36 3.18
CA GLU A 266 28.85 -23.55 3.50
C GLU A 266 28.98 -24.53 2.32
N GLY A 267 30.19 -24.65 1.76
CA GLY A 267 30.54 -25.68 0.78
C GLY A 267 30.24 -25.39 -0.70
N LYS A 268 29.75 -24.21 -1.10
CA LYS A 268 29.59 -23.83 -2.53
C LYS A 268 30.57 -22.73 -2.95
N THR A 269 31.19 -22.87 -4.12
CA THR A 269 31.93 -21.76 -4.77
C THR A 269 30.97 -20.63 -5.12
N PRO A 270 31.33 -19.36 -4.89
CA PRO A 270 30.49 -18.23 -5.30
C PRO A 270 30.29 -18.22 -6.82
N ASP A 271 29.09 -17.88 -7.28
CA ASP A 271 28.80 -17.78 -8.71
C ASP A 271 29.73 -16.75 -9.37
N PRO A 272 30.23 -16.97 -10.61
CA PRO A 272 31.20 -16.08 -11.26
C PRO A 272 30.76 -14.60 -11.31
N GLU A 273 29.47 -14.36 -11.44
CA GLU A 273 28.83 -13.04 -11.44
C GLU A 273 28.84 -12.31 -10.09
N GLN A 274 29.13 -13.01 -8.99
CA GLN A 274 29.31 -12.43 -7.65
C GLN A 274 30.77 -12.07 -7.38
N ILE A 275 31.70 -12.53 -8.22
CA ILE A 275 33.13 -12.24 -8.11
C ILE A 275 33.37 -10.85 -8.73
N PRO A 276 33.75 -9.83 -7.95
CA PRO A 276 33.97 -8.49 -8.48
C PRO A 276 35.01 -8.50 -9.60
N PHE A 277 34.75 -7.76 -10.68
CA PHE A 277 35.61 -7.63 -11.87
C PHE A 277 35.85 -8.92 -12.69
N SER A 278 35.07 -9.98 -12.49
CA SER A 278 34.99 -11.09 -13.46
C SER A 278 34.32 -10.62 -14.77
N GLU A 279 34.49 -11.37 -15.87
CA GLU A 279 33.82 -11.04 -17.14
C GLU A 279 32.29 -11.08 -16.99
N GLU A 280 31.77 -12.06 -16.27
CA GLU A 280 30.34 -12.18 -15.97
C GLU A 280 29.84 -11.04 -15.08
N TRP A 281 30.63 -10.58 -14.11
CA TRP A 281 30.31 -9.41 -13.29
C TRP A 281 30.27 -8.12 -14.11
N HIS A 282 31.23 -7.93 -15.03
CA HIS A 282 31.24 -6.79 -15.93
C HIS A 282 30.01 -6.79 -16.84
N GLU A 283 29.63 -7.94 -17.40
CA GLU A 283 28.43 -8.04 -18.24
C GLU A 283 27.15 -7.76 -17.45
N LEU A 284 27.04 -8.28 -16.23
CA LEU A 284 25.88 -8.02 -15.38
C LEU A 284 25.79 -6.55 -14.98
N ASN A 285 26.91 -5.90 -14.64
CA ASN A 285 26.92 -4.47 -14.31
C ASN A 285 26.68 -3.58 -15.54
N ALA A 286 27.14 -3.99 -16.72
CA ALA A 286 26.81 -3.32 -17.97
C ALA A 286 25.30 -3.39 -18.26
N LEU A 287 24.68 -4.55 -18.05
CA LEU A 287 23.23 -4.74 -18.16
C LEU A 287 22.45 -3.87 -17.16
N ARG A 288 22.90 -3.82 -15.90
CA ARG A 288 22.30 -2.97 -14.85
C ARG A 288 22.45 -1.48 -15.15
N LEU A 289 23.60 -1.06 -15.68
CA LEU A 289 23.82 0.31 -16.14
C LEU A 289 22.89 0.64 -17.30
N GLU A 290 22.84 -0.20 -18.34
CA GLU A 290 21.90 -0.05 -19.47
C GLU A 290 20.45 0.13 -18.99
N PHE A 291 20.00 -0.73 -18.09
CA PHE A 291 18.65 -0.67 -17.52
C PHE A 291 18.41 0.67 -16.81
N THR A 292 19.37 1.12 -16.00
CA THR A 292 19.28 2.37 -15.23
C THR A 292 19.22 3.59 -16.16
N LEU A 293 19.99 3.61 -17.25
CA LEU A 293 19.99 4.70 -18.22
C LEU A 293 18.65 4.79 -18.98
N VAL A 294 18.13 3.65 -19.45
CA VAL A 294 16.83 3.59 -20.14
C VAL A 294 15.71 3.99 -19.19
N LEU A 295 15.76 3.56 -17.92
CA LEU A 295 14.77 3.95 -16.91
C LEU A 295 14.78 5.46 -16.63
N ALA A 296 15.96 6.09 -16.55
CA ALA A 296 16.06 7.53 -16.37
C ALA A 296 15.42 8.29 -17.56
N ALA A 297 15.65 7.83 -18.79
CA ALA A 297 15.02 8.41 -19.97
C ALA A 297 13.48 8.21 -19.97
N LEU A 298 13.00 7.01 -19.61
CA LEU A 298 11.57 6.74 -19.43
C LEU A 298 10.96 7.70 -18.41
N HIS A 299 11.58 7.84 -17.24
CA HIS A 299 11.12 8.74 -16.18
C HIS A 299 10.96 10.18 -16.70
N GLN A 300 12.02 10.75 -17.29
CA GLN A 300 12.03 12.13 -17.76
C GLN A 300 10.97 12.39 -18.85
N ARG A 301 10.79 11.47 -19.80
CA ARG A 301 9.81 11.61 -20.87
C ARG A 301 8.38 11.33 -20.41
N LEU A 302 8.18 10.39 -19.49
CA LEU A 302 6.86 10.13 -18.90
C LEU A 302 6.37 11.32 -18.07
N ASP A 303 7.27 11.97 -17.33
CA ASP A 303 6.97 13.24 -16.65
C ASP A 303 6.61 14.34 -17.65
N ARG A 304 7.29 14.39 -18.80
CA ARG A 304 6.99 15.37 -19.86
C ARG A 304 5.63 15.12 -20.51
N VAL A 305 5.29 13.88 -20.85
CA VAL A 305 3.97 13.46 -21.37
C VAL A 305 2.87 13.87 -20.38
N THR A 306 3.09 13.58 -19.10
CA THR A 306 2.14 13.92 -18.03
C THR A 306 2.01 15.44 -17.83
N PHE A 307 3.12 16.18 -17.95
CA PHE A 307 3.14 17.64 -17.80
C PHE A 307 2.42 18.36 -18.94
N LEU A 308 2.63 17.91 -20.19
CA LEU A 308 2.05 18.52 -21.41
C LEU A 308 0.60 18.07 -21.68
N TRP A 309 0.09 17.08 -20.95
CA TRP A 309 -1.26 16.53 -21.13
C TRP A 309 -2.37 17.61 -21.22
N PRO A 310 -2.47 18.58 -20.28
CA PRO A 310 -3.56 19.56 -20.32
C PRO A 310 -3.53 20.48 -21.53
N GLN A 311 -2.36 20.70 -22.14
CA GLN A 311 -2.21 21.52 -23.35
C GLN A 311 -2.70 20.75 -24.59
N VAL A 312 -2.48 19.43 -24.64
CA VAL A 312 -2.76 18.63 -25.83
C VAL A 312 -4.12 17.93 -25.81
N GLU A 313 -4.76 17.82 -24.63
CA GLU A 313 -6.05 17.12 -24.42
C GLU A 313 -7.11 17.56 -25.45
N ALA A 314 -7.31 18.87 -25.61
CA ALA A 314 -8.30 19.41 -26.54
C ALA A 314 -7.91 19.20 -28.01
N ALA A 315 -6.62 19.32 -28.34
CA ALA A 315 -6.11 19.18 -29.70
C ALA A 315 -6.18 17.73 -30.21
N LEU A 316 -5.89 16.77 -29.32
CA LEU A 316 -5.88 15.33 -29.58
C LEU A 316 -7.16 14.60 -29.14
N ARG A 317 -8.17 15.33 -28.64
CA ARG A 317 -9.43 14.77 -28.13
C ARG A 317 -9.19 13.58 -27.19
N LEU A 318 -8.20 13.72 -26.30
CA LEU A 318 -7.87 12.65 -25.36
C LEU A 318 -9.08 12.45 -24.43
N ASP A 319 -9.49 11.20 -24.23
CA ASP A 319 -10.61 10.91 -23.32
C ASP A 319 -10.21 11.25 -21.88
N ALA A 320 -10.87 12.24 -21.29
CA ALA A 320 -10.73 12.57 -19.87
C ALA A 320 -11.09 11.37 -18.96
N GLY A 321 -11.84 10.39 -19.49
CA GLY A 321 -12.24 9.15 -18.83
C GLY A 321 -11.19 8.02 -18.87
N GLY A 322 -10.03 8.19 -19.53
CA GLY A 322 -8.95 7.19 -19.53
C GLY A 322 -8.21 7.17 -18.18
N HIS A 323 -8.46 6.12 -17.38
CA HIS A 323 -8.69 6.21 -15.93
C HIS A 323 -7.52 6.35 -14.93
N GLU A 324 -6.24 6.46 -15.31
CA GLU A 324 -5.17 6.38 -14.28
C GLU A 324 -4.19 7.57 -14.24
N LEU A 325 -3.95 8.25 -15.36
CA LEU A 325 -2.98 9.37 -15.43
C LEU A 325 -3.60 10.76 -15.64
N THR A 326 -4.86 10.80 -16.08
CA THR A 326 -5.68 12.02 -16.07
C THR A 326 -5.92 12.53 -14.65
N ARG A 327 -5.77 11.66 -13.64
CA ARG A 327 -5.86 11.99 -12.21
C ARG A 327 -4.55 12.54 -11.67
N ARG A 328 -3.87 13.40 -12.43
CA ARG A 328 -2.84 14.25 -11.84
C ARG A 328 -3.47 14.98 -10.66
N PRO A 329 -2.81 15.04 -9.50
CA PRO A 329 -3.28 15.87 -8.42
C PRO A 329 -3.43 17.30 -8.95
N PRO A 330 -4.62 17.93 -8.84
CA PRO A 330 -4.86 19.20 -9.51
C PRO A 330 -3.82 20.24 -9.09
N LEU A 331 -3.13 20.81 -10.08
CA LEU A 331 -2.12 21.86 -9.86
C LEU A 331 -2.67 23.06 -9.09
N ASP A 332 -3.99 23.25 -9.14
CA ASP A 332 -4.70 24.31 -8.43
C ASP A 332 -4.46 24.21 -6.89
N TYR A 333 -4.16 23.00 -6.36
CA TYR A 333 -3.84 22.80 -4.93
C TYR A 333 -2.34 22.88 -4.58
N ALA A 334 -1.44 23.04 -5.56
CA ALA A 334 0.01 23.10 -5.30
C ALA A 334 0.41 24.18 -4.27
N PRO A 335 -0.24 25.36 -4.18
CA PRO A 335 0.08 26.35 -3.15
C PRO A 335 -0.37 25.96 -1.74
N LEU A 336 -1.29 25.00 -1.61
CA LEU A 336 -1.94 24.64 -0.35
C LEU A 336 -1.38 23.35 0.24
N LEU A 337 -0.88 22.46 -0.62
CA LEU A 337 -0.41 21.15 -0.22
C LEU A 337 1.11 21.13 -0.17
N PRO A 338 1.70 20.65 0.94
CA PRO A 338 3.12 20.38 0.99
C PRO A 338 3.52 19.41 -0.12
N GLU A 339 4.67 19.69 -0.74
CA GLU A 339 5.32 18.75 -1.66
C GLU A 339 5.60 17.42 -0.97
N ALA A 340 5.76 16.36 -1.76
CA ALA A 340 6.14 15.06 -1.21
C ALA A 340 7.49 15.18 -0.47
N PRO A 341 7.64 14.62 0.74
CA PRO A 341 8.76 14.93 1.63
C PRO A 341 10.12 14.48 1.08
N MET A 342 10.14 13.40 0.30
CA MET A 342 11.33 12.90 -0.41
C MET A 342 11.63 13.64 -1.74
N GLY A 343 10.81 14.65 -2.08
CA GLY A 343 10.71 15.24 -3.41
C GLY A 343 9.68 14.54 -4.28
N ASN A 344 9.32 15.14 -5.42
CA ASN A 344 8.44 14.50 -6.40
C ASN A 344 9.16 13.28 -7.00
N VAL A 345 8.77 12.09 -6.57
CA VAL A 345 9.35 10.82 -7.03
C VAL A 345 8.37 10.14 -7.96
N LEU A 346 8.84 9.84 -9.17
CA LEU A 346 8.22 8.88 -10.06
C LEU A 346 8.92 7.52 -9.90
N GLY A 347 8.14 6.56 -9.39
CA GLY A 347 8.58 5.21 -9.07
C GLY A 347 7.93 4.18 -9.98
N PHE A 348 8.55 3.02 -10.12
CA PHE A 348 8.10 1.91 -10.96
C PHE A 348 8.00 0.61 -10.15
N GLN A 349 7.12 -0.29 -10.58
CA GLN A 349 6.89 -1.60 -9.97
C GLN A 349 6.57 -2.60 -11.08
N TYR A 350 7.13 -3.82 -11.03
CA TYR A 350 6.93 -4.84 -12.07
C TYR A 350 6.31 -6.12 -11.49
N LEU A 351 4.99 -6.24 -11.50
CA LEU A 351 4.30 -7.37 -10.89
C LEU A 351 4.24 -8.56 -11.84
N LEU A 352 4.82 -9.70 -11.46
CA LEU A 352 4.70 -10.93 -12.24
C LEU A 352 3.23 -11.37 -12.34
N ASP A 353 2.83 -11.82 -13.52
CA ASP A 353 1.44 -12.18 -13.76
C ASP A 353 1.12 -13.55 -13.11
N GLU A 354 0.55 -13.53 -11.91
CA GLU A 354 0.11 -14.76 -11.20
C GLU A 354 -1.12 -15.41 -11.86
N ARG A 355 -1.76 -14.70 -12.80
CA ARG A 355 -2.97 -15.13 -13.53
C ARG A 355 -2.64 -16.21 -14.57
N GLY A 356 -2.21 -17.40 -14.13
CA GLY A 356 -2.48 -18.68 -14.79
C GLY A 356 -2.05 -18.88 -16.25
N ARG A 357 -1.23 -18.00 -16.85
CA ARG A 357 -0.66 -18.28 -18.17
C ARG A 357 0.55 -19.18 -17.98
N THR A 358 0.51 -20.35 -18.59
CA THR A 358 1.69 -21.22 -18.71
C THR A 358 2.87 -20.37 -19.18
N PRO A 359 4.08 -20.57 -18.61
CA PRO A 359 5.29 -19.99 -19.15
C PRO A 359 5.33 -20.20 -20.66
N ASP A 360 5.95 -19.30 -21.40
CA ASP A 360 6.13 -19.52 -22.82
C ASP A 360 6.96 -20.80 -23.08
N ARG A 361 7.15 -21.17 -24.36
CA ARG A 361 7.92 -22.37 -24.72
C ARG A 361 9.35 -22.40 -24.16
N GLU A 362 9.87 -21.26 -23.71
CA GLU A 362 11.22 -21.07 -23.15
C GLU A 362 11.21 -20.88 -21.62
N GLY A 363 10.05 -20.98 -20.96
CA GLY A 363 9.92 -20.85 -19.51
C GLY A 363 9.83 -19.40 -19.00
N ARG A 364 9.76 -18.40 -19.90
CA ARG A 364 9.70 -16.98 -19.52
C ARG A 364 8.32 -16.60 -18.98
N ARG A 365 8.32 -15.68 -18.03
CA ARG A 365 7.11 -15.12 -17.39
C ARG A 365 7.00 -13.63 -17.69
N THR A 366 5.80 -13.22 -18.07
CA THR A 366 5.41 -11.83 -18.31
C THR A 366 4.83 -11.20 -17.03
N GLY A 367 4.64 -9.90 -17.02
CA GLY A 367 4.19 -9.15 -15.85
C GLY A 367 3.53 -7.81 -16.19
N THR A 368 3.12 -7.08 -15.16
CA THR A 368 2.50 -5.77 -15.24
C THR A 368 3.50 -4.72 -14.76
N LEU A 369 3.90 -3.81 -15.66
CA LEU A 369 4.71 -2.65 -15.29
C LEU A 369 3.79 -1.49 -14.88
N ARG A 370 3.85 -1.14 -13.61
CA ARG A 370 3.16 0.01 -13.02
C ARG A 370 4.16 1.12 -12.73
N PHE A 371 3.64 2.33 -12.65
CA PHE A 371 4.36 3.45 -12.06
C PHE A 371 3.45 4.23 -11.14
N PHE A 372 4.04 5.04 -10.28
CA PHE A 372 3.31 5.91 -9.39
C PHE A 372 4.08 7.20 -9.16
N ARG A 373 3.35 8.22 -8.75
CA ARG A 373 3.89 9.55 -8.56
C ARG A 373 3.46 10.08 -7.20
N CYS A 374 4.40 10.23 -6.28
CA CYS A 374 4.15 10.96 -5.03
C CYS A 374 4.27 12.46 -5.31
N ALA A 375 3.15 13.19 -5.33
CA ALA A 375 3.16 14.62 -5.62
C ALA A 375 3.05 15.49 -4.37
N GLY A 376 2.47 14.98 -3.29
CA GLY A 376 2.27 15.77 -2.07
C GLY A 376 1.62 14.99 -0.94
N VAL A 377 1.54 15.66 0.21
CA VAL A 377 0.95 15.11 1.43
C VAL A 377 -0.55 15.36 1.42
N GLY A 378 -1.30 14.48 0.75
CA GLY A 378 -2.75 14.67 0.49
C GLY A 378 -3.59 14.87 1.75
N ARG A 379 -3.27 14.16 2.84
CA ARG A 379 -3.94 14.32 4.15
C ARG A 379 -3.95 15.75 4.69
N GLU A 380 -2.97 16.58 4.35
CA GLU A 380 -2.93 17.98 4.81
C GLU A 380 -4.05 18.82 4.21
N LEU A 381 -4.61 18.44 3.07
CA LEU A 381 -5.78 19.13 2.50
C LEU A 381 -6.97 19.08 3.46
N LEU A 382 -7.15 17.96 4.19
CA LEU A 382 -8.23 17.78 5.16
C LEU A 382 -8.11 18.77 6.33
N LEU A 383 -6.89 18.95 6.83
CA LEU A 383 -6.59 19.84 7.96
C LEU A 383 -6.54 21.32 7.54
N SER A 384 -6.30 21.58 6.26
CA SER A 384 -6.23 22.93 5.68
C SER A 384 -7.57 23.48 5.19
N LEU A 385 -8.65 22.68 5.20
CA LEU A 385 -9.99 23.11 4.78
C LEU A 385 -10.46 24.44 5.42
N PRO A 386 -10.24 24.72 6.72
CA PRO A 386 -10.65 26.00 7.32
C PRO A 386 -9.92 27.22 6.75
N GLN A 387 -8.76 27.02 6.12
CA GLN A 387 -7.96 28.07 5.50
C GLN A 387 -8.36 28.29 4.02
N LEU A 388 -9.05 27.32 3.42
CA LEU A 388 -9.43 27.36 2.02
C LEU A 388 -10.47 28.47 1.78
N GLY A 389 -10.09 29.47 0.99
CA GLY A 389 -10.95 30.62 0.70
C GLY A 389 -10.96 31.71 1.77
N ALA A 390 -10.13 31.58 2.82
CA ALA A 390 -9.89 32.66 3.76
C ALA A 390 -9.07 33.78 3.08
N ASP A 391 -9.48 35.02 3.30
CA ASP A 391 -8.74 36.23 2.90
C ASP A 391 -8.73 37.19 4.10
N PRO A 392 -7.69 37.12 4.95
CA PRO A 392 -7.55 38.00 6.10
C PRO A 392 -7.53 39.48 5.72
N GLY A 393 -6.96 39.83 4.56
CA GLY A 393 -6.92 41.21 4.06
C GLY A 393 -8.30 41.76 3.73
N ARG A 394 -9.24 40.88 3.38
CA ARG A 394 -10.66 41.22 3.14
C ARG A 394 -11.59 40.82 4.29
N HIS A 395 -11.06 40.46 5.46
CA HIS A 395 -11.83 39.97 6.62
C HIS A 395 -12.76 38.79 6.28
N ARG A 396 -12.37 37.95 5.32
CA ARG A 396 -13.10 36.75 4.95
C ARG A 396 -12.47 35.55 5.66
N SER A 397 -13.24 34.88 6.51
CA SER A 397 -12.84 33.56 7.04
C SER A 397 -13.15 32.47 6.03
N GLY A 398 -12.40 31.36 6.09
CA GLY A 398 -12.81 30.11 5.44
C GLY A 398 -13.97 29.44 6.21
N PRO A 399 -14.41 28.26 5.76
CA PRO A 399 -15.54 27.56 6.37
C PRO A 399 -15.20 27.03 7.77
N HIS A 400 -16.21 26.90 8.63
CA HIS A 400 -16.09 26.07 9.83
C HIS A 400 -16.09 24.60 9.43
N VAL A 401 -15.15 23.81 9.97
CA VAL A 401 -15.00 22.40 9.58
C VAL A 401 -15.28 21.49 10.76
N LEU A 402 -16.18 20.51 10.56
CA LEU A 402 -16.46 19.44 11.51
C LEU A 402 -15.96 18.12 10.93
N LEU A 403 -14.94 17.54 11.55
CA LEU A 403 -14.42 16.21 11.23
C LEU A 403 -15.10 15.17 12.13
N MET A 404 -15.75 14.18 11.53
CA MET A 404 -16.41 13.08 12.23
C MET A 404 -15.78 11.75 11.84
N SER A 405 -15.49 10.90 12.81
CA SER A 405 -15.09 9.51 12.57
C SER A 405 -15.28 8.68 13.84
N GLY A 406 -15.59 7.40 13.67
CA GLY A 406 -15.60 6.43 14.77
C GLY A 406 -14.23 5.92 15.18
N THR A 407 -13.18 6.22 14.39
CA THR A 407 -11.81 5.70 14.55
C THR A 407 -10.73 6.75 14.25
N SER A 408 -11.06 8.05 14.27
CA SER A 408 -10.10 9.14 13.99
C SER A 408 -8.94 9.20 14.96
N TRP A 409 -9.15 8.77 16.21
CA TRP A 409 -8.05 8.60 17.15
C TRP A 409 -7.64 7.13 17.14
N ALA A 410 -6.48 6.84 16.54
CA ALA A 410 -5.93 5.49 16.43
C ALA A 410 -4.42 5.43 16.74
N GLY A 411 -3.98 6.04 17.83
CA GLY A 411 -2.59 5.97 18.32
C GLY A 411 -1.52 6.19 17.25
N THR A 412 -0.68 5.16 17.03
CA THR A 412 0.42 5.18 16.05
C THR A 412 0.01 4.65 14.67
N SER A 413 -1.28 4.48 14.40
CA SER A 413 -1.77 4.09 13.06
C SER A 413 -1.30 5.10 12.02
N THR A 414 -0.68 4.60 10.95
CA THR A 414 -0.17 5.44 9.85
C THR A 414 -1.26 5.88 8.88
N ARG A 415 -2.41 5.19 8.93
CA ARG A 415 -3.53 5.38 7.98
C ARG A 415 -4.77 5.98 8.61
N ALA A 416 -5.12 5.58 9.84
CA ALA A 416 -6.41 5.91 10.44
C ALA A 416 -6.35 7.04 11.47
N HIS A 417 -5.18 7.31 12.07
CA HIS A 417 -5.05 8.41 13.02
C HIS A 417 -5.09 9.74 12.27
N VAL A 418 -6.03 10.61 12.66
CA VAL A 418 -6.13 11.99 12.18
C VAL A 418 -5.42 12.88 13.18
N LEU A 419 -4.37 13.58 12.74
CA LEU A 419 -3.57 14.48 13.58
C LEU A 419 -4.30 15.81 13.87
N ALA A 420 -5.49 15.71 14.44
CA ALA A 420 -6.29 16.83 14.93
C ALA A 420 -6.82 16.50 16.34
N PRO A 421 -6.84 17.47 17.27
CA PRO A 421 -7.32 17.23 18.62
C PRO A 421 -8.81 16.88 18.62
N VAL A 422 -9.18 15.87 19.39
CA VAL A 422 -10.59 15.47 19.54
C VAL A 422 -11.29 16.41 20.51
N GLN A 423 -12.17 17.26 19.99
CA GLN A 423 -12.87 18.28 20.79
C GLN A 423 -14.18 17.77 21.42
N ALA A 424 -14.81 16.75 20.81
CA ALA A 424 -16.07 16.18 21.29
C ALA A 424 -16.16 14.69 20.96
N VAL A 425 -16.87 13.94 21.83
CA VAL A 425 -17.16 12.52 21.62
C VAL A 425 -18.66 12.31 21.76
N LEU A 426 -19.30 11.81 20.69
CA LEU A 426 -20.70 11.40 20.72
C LEU A 426 -20.81 10.06 21.45
N LYS A 427 -21.52 10.05 22.58
CA LYS A 427 -21.72 8.85 23.40
C LYS A 427 -23.06 8.20 23.07
N PRO A 428 -23.10 6.88 22.83
CA PRO A 428 -24.37 6.17 22.71
C PRO A 428 -25.06 6.08 24.08
N GLN A 429 -26.34 5.70 24.08
CA GLN A 429 -27.09 5.51 25.32
C GLN A 429 -26.44 4.44 26.22
N PRO A 430 -26.48 4.57 27.56
CA PRO A 430 -25.83 3.63 28.47
C PRO A 430 -26.23 2.16 28.24
N GLN A 431 -27.50 1.91 27.96
CA GLN A 431 -28.00 0.56 27.67
C GLN A 431 -27.36 -0.05 26.41
N ALA A 432 -27.14 0.76 25.38
CA ALA A 432 -26.44 0.30 24.18
C ALA A 432 -24.97 -0.02 24.49
N LEU A 433 -24.29 0.80 25.29
CA LEU A 433 -22.92 0.51 25.73
C LEU A 433 -22.83 -0.81 26.50
N ASP A 434 -23.73 -1.01 27.48
CA ASP A 434 -23.74 -2.22 28.29
C ASP A 434 -24.04 -3.48 27.47
N SER A 435 -24.88 -3.36 26.43
CA SER A 435 -25.12 -4.44 25.47
C SER A 435 -23.90 -4.72 24.60
N ILE A 436 -23.22 -3.69 24.08
CA ILE A 436 -22.01 -3.84 23.25
C ILE A 436 -20.87 -4.45 24.05
N ARG A 437 -20.75 -4.16 25.35
CA ARG A 437 -19.75 -4.76 26.26
C ARG A 437 -19.94 -6.27 26.46
N ARG A 438 -21.11 -6.83 26.12
CA ARG A 438 -21.33 -8.29 26.07
C ARG A 438 -20.85 -8.93 24.78
N THR A 439 -20.17 -8.18 23.92
CA THR A 439 -19.49 -8.72 22.74
C THR A 439 -18.43 -9.72 23.18
N VAL A 440 -18.40 -10.89 22.54
CA VAL A 440 -17.50 -11.99 22.91
C VAL A 440 -16.54 -12.27 21.77
N PHE A 441 -15.25 -12.29 22.10
CA PHE A 441 -14.22 -12.76 21.19
C PHE A 441 -13.81 -14.16 21.60
N ARG A 442 -13.65 -15.04 20.62
CA ARG A 442 -13.13 -16.38 20.83
C ARG A 442 -12.27 -16.83 19.67
N THR A 443 -11.42 -17.80 19.94
CA THR A 443 -10.59 -18.48 18.94
C THR A 443 -11.17 -19.87 18.68
N GLU A 444 -11.36 -20.24 17.43
CA GLU A 444 -11.79 -21.57 17.00
C GLU A 444 -10.72 -22.16 16.08
N PHE A 445 -9.58 -22.55 16.66
CA PHE A 445 -8.46 -23.09 15.89
C PHE A 445 -8.76 -24.52 15.45
N LEU A 446 -8.65 -24.75 14.13
CA LEU A 446 -8.85 -26.06 13.53
C LEU A 446 -7.49 -26.74 13.29
N TYR A 447 -7.48 -28.07 13.32
CA TYR A 447 -6.25 -28.87 13.20
C TYR A 447 -6.34 -29.82 12.03
N ASP A 448 -5.24 -30.00 11.31
CA ASP A 448 -5.12 -30.98 10.24
C ASP A 448 -5.08 -32.42 10.79
N ASP A 449 -4.94 -33.40 9.91
CA ASP A 449 -4.94 -34.81 10.30
C ASP A 449 -3.65 -35.22 11.01
N ALA A 450 -2.57 -34.43 10.88
CA ALA A 450 -1.34 -34.57 11.65
C ALA A 450 -1.42 -33.87 13.01
N GLY A 451 -2.55 -33.24 13.35
CA GLY A 451 -2.75 -32.49 14.60
C GLY A 451 -2.04 -31.13 14.63
N GLN A 452 -1.56 -30.62 13.49
CA GLN A 452 -0.99 -29.28 13.39
C GLN A 452 -2.10 -28.23 13.22
N PRO A 453 -1.94 -27.04 13.82
CA PRO A 453 -2.91 -25.97 13.67
C PRO A 453 -2.96 -25.49 12.21
N ILE A 454 -4.16 -25.39 11.65
CA ILE A 454 -4.37 -24.93 10.28
C ILE A 454 -4.15 -23.42 10.22
N ARG A 455 -3.13 -23.03 9.48
CA ARG A 455 -2.75 -21.64 9.22
C ARG A 455 -3.08 -21.31 7.77
N LEU A 456 -4.00 -20.38 7.52
CA LEU A 456 -4.30 -19.93 6.16
C LEU A 456 -3.46 -18.70 5.79
N SER A 457 -3.33 -17.72 6.69
CA SER A 457 -2.57 -16.50 6.43
C SER A 457 -1.07 -16.74 6.34
N GLY A 458 -0.43 -16.18 5.31
CA GLY A 458 1.00 -16.38 5.04
C GLY A 458 1.36 -17.78 4.56
N GLN A 459 0.39 -18.53 4.04
CA GLN A 459 0.65 -19.71 3.21
C GLN A 459 1.07 -19.30 1.80
N ASP A 460 1.85 -20.16 1.17
CA ASP A 460 2.22 -20.06 -0.24
C ASP A 460 0.96 -20.01 -1.14
N PRO A 461 0.89 -19.08 -2.12
CA PRO A 461 -0.25 -18.96 -3.03
C PRO A 461 -0.68 -20.26 -3.72
N GLU A 462 0.24 -21.17 -4.02
CA GLU A 462 -0.06 -22.45 -4.66
C GLU A 462 -0.78 -23.42 -3.71
N LYS A 463 -0.38 -23.44 -2.42
CA LYS A 463 -0.96 -24.33 -1.39
C LYS A 463 -2.20 -23.73 -0.74
N ARG A 464 -2.34 -22.41 -0.82
CA ARG A 464 -3.40 -21.64 -0.16
C ARG A 464 -4.83 -22.13 -0.49
N PRO A 465 -5.19 -22.48 -1.75
CA PRO A 465 -6.51 -23.01 -2.08
C PRO A 465 -6.84 -24.33 -1.37
N ASP A 466 -5.87 -25.24 -1.25
CA ASP A 466 -6.05 -26.53 -0.58
C ASP A 466 -6.22 -26.36 0.92
N VAL A 467 -5.45 -25.46 1.53
CA VAL A 467 -5.57 -25.11 2.95
C VAL A 467 -6.92 -24.45 3.23
N LEU A 468 -7.38 -23.55 2.36
CA LEU A 468 -8.71 -22.94 2.46
C LEU A 468 -9.81 -24.00 2.41
N ARG A 469 -9.73 -24.94 1.46
CA ARG A 469 -10.68 -26.06 1.35
C ARG A 469 -10.72 -26.89 2.62
N LEU A 470 -9.56 -27.25 3.16
CA LEU A 470 -9.45 -27.99 4.42
C LEU A 470 -10.09 -27.23 5.59
N LEU A 471 -9.80 -25.94 5.72
CA LEU A 471 -10.33 -25.06 6.77
C LEU A 471 -11.86 -24.99 6.70
N VAL A 472 -12.43 -24.70 5.52
CA VAL A 472 -13.88 -24.59 5.30
C VAL A 472 -14.58 -25.92 5.60
N HIS A 473 -14.02 -27.04 5.15
CA HIS A 473 -14.60 -28.36 5.45
C HIS A 473 -14.62 -28.67 6.94
N LYS A 474 -13.53 -28.41 7.68
CA LYS A 474 -13.50 -28.65 9.14
C LYS A 474 -14.40 -27.67 9.90
N LEU A 475 -14.58 -26.45 9.39
CA LEU A 475 -15.45 -25.44 10.00
C LEU A 475 -16.95 -25.73 9.81
N ALA A 476 -17.34 -26.22 8.62
CA ALA A 476 -18.72 -26.22 8.17
C ALA A 476 -19.38 -27.60 8.05
N ARG A 477 -18.61 -28.70 7.90
CA ARG A 477 -19.18 -30.06 7.79
C ARG A 477 -19.57 -30.61 9.18
N PRO A 478 -20.76 -31.22 9.31
CA PRO A 478 -21.14 -31.95 10.52
C PRO A 478 -20.14 -33.06 10.86
N GLY A 479 -20.03 -33.39 12.14
CA GLY A 479 -19.23 -34.53 12.60
C GLY A 479 -19.77 -35.85 12.03
N ARG A 480 -18.92 -36.88 11.98
CA ARG A 480 -19.32 -38.23 11.51
C ARG A 480 -20.40 -38.87 12.39
N ASP A 481 -20.49 -38.43 13.64
CA ASP A 481 -21.48 -38.77 14.64
C ASP A 481 -22.79 -37.97 14.51
N GLY A 482 -22.91 -37.10 13.50
CA GLY A 482 -24.05 -36.21 13.31
C GLY A 482 -24.03 -34.98 14.20
N SER A 483 -22.95 -34.74 14.96
CA SER A 483 -22.79 -33.52 15.74
C SER A 483 -22.75 -32.27 14.83
N PRO A 484 -23.32 -31.14 15.28
CA PRO A 484 -23.31 -29.91 14.49
C PRO A 484 -21.88 -29.44 14.25
N SER A 485 -21.62 -28.85 13.07
CA SER A 485 -20.31 -28.26 12.77
C SER A 485 -20.01 -27.06 13.67
N PRO A 486 -18.74 -26.66 13.85
CA PRO A 486 -18.39 -25.46 14.62
C PRO A 486 -19.15 -24.19 14.14
N LEU A 487 -19.33 -24.04 12.83
CA LEU A 487 -20.13 -22.95 12.24
C LEU A 487 -21.60 -23.03 12.67
N GLN A 488 -22.21 -24.21 12.61
CA GLN A 488 -23.61 -24.41 13.01
C GLN A 488 -23.80 -24.23 14.52
N GLY A 489 -22.88 -24.75 15.33
CA GLY A 489 -22.90 -24.62 16.79
C GLY A 489 -22.83 -23.16 17.22
N GLU A 490 -22.10 -22.32 16.48
CA GLU A 490 -22.02 -20.89 16.77
C GLU A 490 -23.29 -20.12 16.40
N LEU A 491 -23.87 -20.39 15.24
CA LEU A 491 -25.15 -19.80 14.84
C LEU A 491 -26.25 -20.15 15.84
N ALA A 492 -26.24 -21.36 16.40
CA ALA A 492 -27.20 -21.78 17.41
C ALA A 492 -27.12 -20.99 18.74
N GLN A 493 -25.99 -20.33 19.03
CA GLN A 493 -25.85 -19.46 20.22
C GLN A 493 -26.57 -18.11 20.06
N ILE A 494 -27.02 -17.77 18.84
CA ILE A 494 -27.71 -16.51 18.56
C ILE A 494 -29.20 -16.69 18.86
N SER A 495 -29.66 -16.01 19.92
CA SER A 495 -31.04 -16.06 20.40
C SER A 495 -32.01 -15.31 19.48
N ASP A 496 -31.61 -14.15 18.92
CA ASP A 496 -32.43 -13.41 17.96
C ASP A 496 -32.36 -14.09 16.59
N GLU A 497 -33.48 -14.70 16.17
CA GLU A 497 -33.57 -15.44 14.91
C GLU A 497 -33.32 -14.55 13.68
N ARG A 498 -33.70 -13.25 13.74
CA ARG A 498 -33.45 -12.30 12.64
C ARG A 498 -31.95 -12.01 12.46
N ARG A 499 -31.17 -12.27 13.51
CA ARG A 499 -29.72 -12.07 13.56
C ARG A 499 -28.94 -13.37 13.44
N ARG A 500 -29.60 -14.52 13.28
CA ARG A 500 -28.97 -15.84 13.16
C ARG A 500 -28.34 -16.01 11.78
N ARG A 501 -27.39 -15.12 11.49
CA ARG A 501 -26.65 -15.00 10.24
C ARG A 501 -25.18 -14.79 10.56
N ALA A 502 -24.30 -15.34 9.73
CA ALA A 502 -22.86 -15.24 9.89
C ALA A 502 -22.20 -14.56 8.70
N LEU A 503 -21.22 -13.72 9.01
CA LEU A 503 -20.31 -13.11 8.04
C LEU A 503 -18.98 -13.87 8.06
N LEU A 504 -18.55 -14.42 6.92
CA LEU A 504 -17.28 -15.14 6.78
C LEU A 504 -16.31 -14.26 5.98
N LEU A 505 -15.22 -13.85 6.63
CA LEU A 505 -14.23 -12.93 6.07
C LEU A 505 -13.01 -13.68 5.54
N VAL A 506 -12.71 -13.46 4.27
CA VAL A 506 -11.58 -14.04 3.53
C VAL A 506 -10.66 -12.95 2.96
N GLY A 507 -9.53 -13.34 2.36
CA GLY A 507 -8.51 -12.40 1.90
C GLY A 507 -8.79 -11.75 0.54
N SER A 508 -9.63 -12.36 -0.32
CA SER A 508 -9.87 -11.85 -1.67
C SER A 508 -11.25 -12.25 -2.22
N TYR A 509 -11.70 -11.58 -3.28
CA TYR A 509 -12.94 -11.94 -3.99
C TYR A 509 -12.89 -13.37 -4.54
N ARG A 510 -11.73 -13.81 -5.04
CA ARG A 510 -11.53 -15.19 -5.51
C ARG A 510 -11.71 -16.20 -4.38
N GLU A 511 -11.10 -15.94 -3.22
CA GLU A 511 -11.32 -16.78 -2.03
C GLU A 511 -12.77 -16.77 -1.56
N ALA A 512 -13.47 -15.64 -1.75
CA ALA A 512 -14.87 -15.52 -1.37
C ALA A 512 -15.75 -16.43 -2.22
N SER A 513 -15.57 -16.39 -3.55
CA SER A 513 -16.25 -17.30 -4.48
C SER A 513 -15.93 -18.76 -4.17
N SER A 514 -14.64 -19.12 -4.09
CA SER A 514 -14.25 -20.50 -3.80
C SER A 514 -14.79 -21.01 -2.46
N THR A 515 -14.80 -20.17 -1.42
CA THR A 515 -15.37 -20.53 -0.11
C THR A 515 -16.88 -20.70 -0.17
N ALA A 516 -17.57 -19.82 -0.90
CA ALA A 516 -19.02 -19.89 -1.04
C ALA A 516 -19.45 -21.15 -1.78
N ASP A 517 -18.75 -21.53 -2.86
CA ASP A 517 -19.00 -22.77 -3.61
C ASP A 517 -18.79 -24.01 -2.72
N LEU A 518 -17.68 -24.05 -1.97
CA LEU A 518 -17.38 -25.14 -1.04
C LEU A 518 -18.43 -25.27 0.09
N LEU A 519 -19.03 -24.16 0.51
CA LEU A 519 -20.12 -24.17 1.49
C LEU A 519 -21.42 -24.66 0.84
N ASP A 520 -21.75 -24.21 -0.37
CA ASP A 520 -22.99 -24.61 -1.07
C ASP A 520 -23.02 -26.10 -1.44
N GLU A 521 -21.84 -26.71 -1.66
CA GLU A 521 -21.70 -28.16 -1.80
C GLU A 521 -22.17 -28.94 -0.56
N ILE A 522 -22.08 -28.36 0.64
CA ILE A 522 -22.43 -29.01 1.90
C ILE A 522 -23.96 -29.01 2.07
N PRO A 523 -24.63 -30.17 2.25
CA PRO A 523 -26.09 -30.26 2.27
C PRO A 523 -26.82 -29.33 3.27
N ARG A 524 -26.19 -29.01 4.42
CA ARG A 524 -26.77 -28.09 5.43
C ARG A 524 -26.83 -26.63 4.94
N TRP A 525 -25.88 -26.22 4.10
CA TRP A 525 -25.69 -24.82 3.71
C TRP A 525 -26.17 -24.54 2.29
N ARG A 526 -26.40 -25.56 1.48
CA ARG A 526 -26.89 -25.45 0.11
C ARG A 526 -28.11 -24.52 0.01
N GLY A 527 -28.02 -23.51 -0.86
CA GLY A 527 -29.03 -22.49 -1.07
C GLY A 527 -29.05 -21.34 -0.05
N ARG A 528 -28.32 -21.47 1.06
CA ARG A 528 -28.29 -20.49 2.18
C ARG A 528 -27.04 -19.60 2.20
N VAL A 529 -26.14 -19.79 1.23
CA VAL A 529 -24.87 -19.07 1.10
C VAL A 529 -25.02 -17.97 0.06
N ARG A 530 -24.49 -16.79 0.35
CA ARG A 530 -24.26 -15.72 -0.62
C ARG A 530 -22.80 -15.30 -0.65
N VAL A 531 -22.33 -14.88 -1.81
CA VAL A 531 -20.97 -14.35 -2.01
C VAL A 531 -21.04 -12.88 -2.37
N LEU A 532 -20.16 -12.07 -1.78
CA LEU A 532 -20.00 -10.66 -2.18
C LEU A 532 -19.21 -10.56 -3.48
N ALA A 533 -19.82 -10.00 -4.52
CA ALA A 533 -19.15 -9.67 -5.79
C ALA A 533 -18.67 -8.21 -5.80
N ALA A 534 -17.59 -7.93 -6.56
CA ALA A 534 -17.17 -6.56 -6.83
C ALA A 534 -18.17 -5.88 -7.78
N ASP A 535 -18.36 -4.57 -7.65
CA ASP A 535 -19.34 -3.83 -8.46
C ASP A 535 -18.96 -3.84 -9.96
N ASP A 536 -17.66 -3.92 -10.28
CA ASP A 536 -17.14 -3.88 -11.65
C ASP A 536 -16.99 -5.28 -12.31
N ALA A 537 -17.30 -6.36 -11.58
CA ALA A 537 -17.06 -7.74 -12.04
C ALA A 537 -17.87 -8.11 -13.30
N GLU A 538 -19.03 -7.48 -13.52
CA GLU A 538 -19.81 -7.68 -14.74
C GLU A 538 -19.28 -6.87 -15.93
N LEU A 539 -18.59 -5.74 -15.70
CA LEU A 539 -17.98 -4.97 -16.77
C LEU A 539 -16.83 -5.79 -17.38
N ASP A 540 -16.00 -6.42 -16.53
CA ASP A 540 -14.94 -7.33 -16.96
C ASP A 540 -15.49 -8.60 -17.63
N ALA A 541 -16.57 -9.19 -17.11
CA ALA A 541 -17.18 -10.38 -17.73
C ALA A 541 -17.88 -10.08 -19.06
N ALA A 542 -18.47 -8.89 -19.21
CA ALA A 542 -19.08 -8.42 -20.46
C ALA A 542 -18.03 -8.05 -21.52
N ILE A 543 -16.89 -7.48 -21.11
CA ILE A 543 -15.76 -7.14 -22.00
C ILE A 543 -14.99 -8.41 -22.44
N ASN A 544 -14.81 -9.38 -21.54
CA ASN A 544 -14.11 -10.64 -21.86
C ASN A 544 -14.98 -11.66 -22.60
N GLY A 545 -16.24 -11.34 -22.91
CA GLY A 545 -17.13 -12.21 -23.67
C GLY A 545 -17.51 -13.51 -22.96
N GLU A 546 -17.37 -13.58 -21.63
CA GLU A 546 -17.65 -14.79 -20.83
C GLU A 546 -19.13 -14.95 -20.46
N VAL A 547 -20.04 -14.22 -21.11
CA VAL A 547 -21.48 -14.40 -20.95
C VAL A 547 -22.02 -15.31 -22.05
N THR A 548 -22.06 -16.62 -21.80
CA THR A 548 -23.11 -17.44 -22.42
C THR A 548 -24.41 -17.19 -21.66
N ALA A 549 -25.30 -16.41 -22.27
CA ALA A 549 -26.68 -16.26 -21.80
C ALA A 549 -27.32 -17.66 -21.71
N GLY A 550 -27.52 -18.16 -20.48
CA GLY A 550 -28.27 -19.41 -20.24
C GLY A 550 -27.57 -20.54 -19.48
N SER A 551 -26.37 -20.37 -18.91
CA SER A 551 -25.87 -21.38 -17.95
C SER A 551 -26.70 -21.32 -16.65
N PRO A 552 -27.25 -22.45 -16.15
CA PRO A 552 -27.92 -22.49 -14.86
C PRO A 552 -26.95 -22.06 -13.76
N ALA A 553 -27.40 -21.25 -12.81
CA ALA A 553 -26.63 -20.88 -11.62
C ALA A 553 -26.37 -22.12 -10.74
N THR A 554 -25.33 -22.89 -11.05
CA THR A 554 -24.84 -24.01 -10.23
C THR A 554 -23.78 -23.53 -9.23
N GLY A 555 -24.09 -22.45 -8.48
CA GLY A 555 -23.19 -21.86 -7.49
C GLY A 555 -23.92 -20.98 -6.48
N ALA A 556 -23.24 -20.56 -5.42
CA ALA A 556 -23.81 -19.71 -4.38
C ALA A 556 -24.30 -18.36 -4.97
N GLY A 557 -25.46 -17.87 -4.51
CA GLY A 557 -26.03 -16.62 -5.04
C GLY A 557 -25.11 -15.41 -4.79
N ALA A 558 -24.78 -14.64 -5.82
CA ALA A 558 -23.95 -13.45 -5.69
C ALA A 558 -24.78 -12.24 -5.23
N VAL A 559 -24.20 -11.42 -4.33
CA VAL A 559 -24.74 -10.13 -3.90
C VAL A 559 -23.71 -9.06 -4.28
N ARG A 560 -24.14 -8.02 -5.00
CA ARG A 560 -23.27 -6.90 -5.34
C ARG A 560 -22.93 -6.09 -4.11
N ARG A 561 -21.78 -5.43 -4.13
CA ARG A 561 -21.38 -4.59 -2.99
C ARG A 561 -22.36 -3.44 -2.77
N GLY A 562 -22.82 -2.77 -3.83
CA GLY A 562 -23.84 -1.73 -3.74
C GLY A 562 -25.18 -2.21 -3.16
N ASP A 563 -25.54 -3.48 -3.37
CA ASP A 563 -26.81 -4.07 -2.93
C ASP A 563 -26.71 -4.76 -1.57
N LEU A 564 -25.55 -4.70 -0.90
CA LEU A 564 -25.29 -5.45 0.32
C LEU A 564 -26.29 -5.18 1.46
N ALA A 565 -26.92 -3.99 1.46
CA ALA A 565 -27.96 -3.64 2.42
C ALA A 565 -29.22 -4.52 2.32
N SER A 566 -29.54 -5.05 1.13
CA SER A 566 -30.70 -5.92 0.91
C SER A 566 -30.46 -7.39 1.30
N PHE A 567 -29.22 -7.76 1.67
CA PHE A 567 -28.91 -9.11 2.14
C PHE A 567 -29.84 -9.54 3.29
N ALA A 568 -30.24 -8.60 4.15
CA ALA A 568 -31.10 -8.89 5.27
C ALA A 568 -32.55 -9.22 4.88
N ASP A 569 -32.96 -8.87 3.66
CA ASP A 569 -34.30 -9.13 3.10
C ASP A 569 -34.45 -10.59 2.62
N ASP A 570 -33.33 -11.25 2.30
CA ASP A 570 -33.30 -12.67 1.91
C ASP A 570 -33.49 -13.56 3.14
N THR A 571 -34.67 -14.18 3.26
CA THR A 571 -35.03 -15.04 4.39
C THR A 571 -34.29 -16.38 4.39
N GLU A 572 -33.79 -16.83 3.24
CA GLU A 572 -33.07 -18.10 3.11
C GLU A 572 -31.55 -17.93 3.35
N ALA A 573 -31.04 -16.70 3.26
CA ALA A 573 -29.63 -16.40 3.47
C ALA A 573 -29.23 -16.44 4.95
N GLU A 574 -28.37 -17.40 5.30
CA GLU A 574 -27.72 -17.51 6.62
C GLU A 574 -26.25 -17.07 6.59
N LEU A 575 -25.56 -17.26 5.46
CA LEU A 575 -24.11 -17.04 5.35
C LEU A 575 -23.81 -16.02 4.25
N LEU A 576 -23.01 -15.01 4.58
CA LEU A 576 -22.37 -14.13 3.61
C LEU A 576 -20.87 -14.34 3.64
N VAL A 577 -20.28 -14.70 2.50
CA VAL A 577 -18.83 -14.77 2.34
C VAL A 577 -18.34 -13.52 1.62
N ALA A 578 -17.37 -12.82 2.20
CA ALA A 578 -16.88 -11.56 1.66
C ALA A 578 -15.39 -11.34 1.93
N PRO A 579 -14.68 -10.62 1.04
CA PRO A 579 -13.34 -10.13 1.34
C PRO A 579 -13.38 -9.17 2.53
N LEU A 580 -12.41 -9.28 3.43
CA LEU A 580 -12.36 -8.50 4.67
C LEU A 580 -12.46 -6.99 4.41
N LEU A 581 -11.64 -6.47 3.48
CA LEU A 581 -11.59 -5.04 3.14
C LEU A 581 -12.86 -4.54 2.43
N ALA A 582 -13.67 -5.43 1.83
CA ALA A 582 -14.88 -5.05 1.11
C ALA A 582 -16.04 -4.69 2.06
N VAL A 583 -16.01 -5.19 3.30
CA VAL A 583 -17.08 -5.07 4.31
C VAL A 583 -16.77 -4.06 5.42
N GLU A 584 -15.56 -3.46 5.43
CA GLU A 584 -15.15 -2.49 6.46
C GLU A 584 -16.10 -1.28 6.56
N ARG A 585 -16.52 -0.71 5.42
CA ARG A 585 -17.28 0.55 5.37
C ARG A 585 -18.31 0.62 4.23
N GLY A 586 -19.34 1.45 4.39
CA GLY A 586 -20.25 1.88 3.32
C GLY A 586 -21.67 1.30 3.31
N HIS A 587 -21.92 0.16 3.96
CA HIS A 587 -23.25 -0.49 3.91
C HIS A 587 -23.80 -0.79 5.31
N ASN A 588 -25.11 -0.60 5.48
CA ASN A 588 -25.84 -0.87 6.73
C ASN A 588 -26.73 -2.10 6.55
N ILE A 589 -26.25 -3.25 7.00
CA ILE A 589 -26.95 -4.53 6.90
C ILE A 589 -27.73 -4.74 8.20
N LEU A 590 -28.98 -4.27 8.21
CA LEU A 590 -29.83 -4.24 9.39
C LEU A 590 -31.01 -5.20 9.24
N THR A 591 -31.54 -5.69 10.36
CA THR A 591 -32.75 -6.53 10.36
C THR A 591 -33.94 -5.79 9.77
N VAL A 592 -34.81 -6.53 9.10
CA VAL A 592 -36.09 -6.02 8.60
C VAL A 592 -37.09 -6.00 9.76
N PRO A 593 -37.72 -4.85 10.07
CA PRO A 593 -38.77 -4.78 11.09
C PRO A 593 -39.96 -5.66 10.67
N GLN A 594 -40.37 -6.58 11.54
CA GLN A 594 -41.55 -7.42 11.35
C GLN A 594 -42.78 -6.83 12.04
N ARG A 595 -42.57 -5.93 13.02
CA ARG A 595 -43.63 -5.25 13.78
C ARG A 595 -43.47 -3.73 13.75
N PRO A 596 -44.57 -2.97 13.81
CA PRO A 596 -44.51 -1.51 13.97
C PRO A 596 -43.76 -1.13 15.25
N GLY A 597 -42.79 -0.22 15.13
CA GLY A 597 -41.97 0.26 16.26
C GLY A 597 -40.78 -0.63 16.62
N GLU A 598 -40.54 -1.73 15.89
CA GLU A 598 -39.36 -2.56 16.10
C GLU A 598 -38.10 -1.88 15.57
N GLU A 599 -37.08 -1.77 16.43
CA GLU A 599 -35.81 -1.14 16.06
C GLU A 599 -35.03 -2.01 15.06
N ARG A 600 -34.39 -1.33 14.10
CA ARG A 600 -33.46 -1.95 13.16
C ARG A 600 -32.11 -2.15 13.84
N VAL A 601 -31.72 -3.40 14.01
CA VAL A 601 -30.44 -3.80 14.62
C VAL A 601 -29.56 -4.49 13.59
N ALA A 602 -28.28 -4.72 13.89
CA ALA A 602 -27.38 -5.43 12.98
C ALA A 602 -27.92 -6.84 12.62
N ALA A 603 -27.99 -7.14 11.32
CA ALA A 603 -28.50 -8.42 10.82
C ALA A 603 -27.56 -9.61 11.06
N PHE A 604 -26.26 -9.35 11.24
CA PHE A 604 -25.30 -10.40 11.60
C PHE A 604 -25.16 -10.49 13.11
N GLY A 605 -25.30 -11.70 13.64
CA GLY A 605 -25.04 -11.99 15.06
C GLY A 605 -23.62 -12.48 15.31
N THR A 606 -22.95 -13.04 14.30
CA THR A 606 -21.58 -13.55 14.41
C THR A 606 -20.74 -13.28 13.16
N VAL A 607 -19.43 -13.14 13.35
CA VAL A 607 -18.43 -12.99 12.28
C VAL A 607 -17.28 -13.96 12.48
N PHE A 608 -16.85 -14.58 11.38
CA PHE A 608 -15.73 -15.51 11.32
C PHE A 608 -14.59 -14.88 10.52
N PHE A 609 -13.46 -14.65 11.18
CA PHE A 609 -12.21 -14.25 10.52
C PHE A 609 -11.46 -15.51 10.08
N LEU A 610 -11.59 -15.89 8.81
CA LEU A 610 -10.89 -17.04 8.22
C LEU A 610 -9.45 -16.71 7.83
N VAL A 611 -9.16 -15.41 7.64
CA VAL A 611 -7.84 -14.88 7.29
C VAL A 611 -7.57 -13.66 8.18
N ARG A 612 -6.31 -13.45 8.56
CA ARG A 612 -5.89 -12.21 9.21
C ARG A 612 -6.00 -11.05 8.22
N PRO A 613 -6.46 -9.87 8.66
CA PRO A 613 -6.31 -8.69 7.83
C PRO A 613 -4.81 -8.46 7.61
N HIS A 614 -4.42 -8.49 6.34
CA HIS A 614 -3.06 -8.22 5.93
C HIS A 614 -3.15 -7.46 4.61
N PRO A 615 -2.57 -6.26 4.53
CA PRO A 615 -2.54 -5.57 3.25
C PRO A 615 -1.61 -6.35 2.32
N ARG A 616 -1.78 -6.14 1.02
CA ARG A 616 -0.99 -6.89 0.05
C ARG A 616 0.46 -6.40 0.07
N PRO A 617 1.45 -7.30 -0.03
CA PRO A 617 2.86 -6.89 -0.06
C PRO A 617 3.19 -5.91 -1.19
N ASP A 618 2.50 -6.01 -2.33
CA ASP A 618 2.67 -5.14 -3.51
C ASP A 618 1.95 -3.78 -3.40
N ASP A 619 1.24 -3.51 -2.29
CA ASP A 619 0.46 -2.29 -2.12
C ASP A 619 1.31 -1.11 -1.62
N LEU A 620 1.81 -0.32 -2.57
CA LEU A 620 2.58 0.89 -2.32
C LEU A 620 1.82 1.97 -1.54
N SER A 621 0.48 1.91 -1.48
CA SER A 621 -0.29 2.89 -0.72
C SER A 621 0.05 2.87 0.77
N LEU A 622 0.48 1.73 1.31
CA LEU A 622 0.94 1.64 2.69
C LEU A 622 2.20 2.48 2.95
N ALA A 623 3.16 2.46 2.01
CA ALA A 623 4.35 3.27 2.11
C ALA A 623 3.99 4.75 2.01
N VAL A 624 3.06 5.11 1.12
CA VAL A 624 2.53 6.48 0.99
C VAL A 624 1.86 6.94 2.29
N PHE A 625 1.02 6.12 2.91
CA PHE A 625 0.38 6.47 4.18
C PHE A 625 1.41 6.65 5.28
N ALA A 626 2.41 5.77 5.36
CA ALA A 626 3.44 5.83 6.38
C ALA A 626 4.36 7.05 6.22
N ILE A 627 4.80 7.39 5.00
CA ILE A 627 5.66 8.57 4.80
C ILE A 627 4.90 9.88 5.02
N ASN A 628 3.63 9.94 4.63
CA ASN A 628 2.79 11.10 4.90
C ASN A 628 2.49 11.22 6.40
N ASP A 629 2.25 10.12 7.11
CA ASP A 629 2.11 10.12 8.58
C ASP A 629 3.39 10.60 9.26
N TRP A 630 4.54 10.05 8.86
CA TRP A 630 5.84 10.46 9.38
C TRP A 630 6.07 11.96 9.17
N ALA A 631 5.91 12.47 7.95
CA ALA A 631 6.15 13.89 7.65
C ALA A 631 5.22 14.81 8.46
N THR A 632 3.94 14.43 8.59
CA THR A 632 2.95 15.22 9.33
C THR A 632 3.16 15.21 10.84
N ARG A 633 3.70 14.12 11.40
CA ARG A 633 4.14 14.03 12.80
C ARG A 633 5.44 14.81 13.04
N PHE A 634 6.41 14.64 12.14
CA PHE A 634 7.74 15.25 12.22
C PHE A 634 7.65 16.78 12.22
N VAL A 635 6.90 17.36 11.28
CA VAL A 635 6.70 18.82 11.16
C VAL A 635 5.91 19.40 12.34
N ARG A 636 5.14 18.58 13.07
CA ARG A 636 4.38 18.97 14.27
C ARG A 636 5.12 18.62 15.57
N ASP A 637 6.40 18.28 15.49
CA ASP A 637 7.26 17.90 16.61
C ASP A 637 6.63 16.82 17.53
N GLN A 638 5.94 15.84 16.92
CA GLN A 638 5.38 14.72 17.68
C GLN A 638 6.52 13.83 18.22
N PRO A 639 6.45 13.42 19.50
CA PRO A 639 7.51 12.62 20.12
C PRO A 639 7.52 11.18 19.60
N GLY A 640 8.66 10.50 19.78
CA GLY A 640 8.81 9.06 19.51
C GLY A 640 9.17 8.68 18.08
N LEU A 641 9.62 9.64 17.27
CA LEU A 641 10.23 9.39 15.97
C LEU A 641 11.74 9.17 16.15
N ASP A 642 12.29 8.17 15.46
CA ASP A 642 13.71 7.83 15.56
C ASP A 642 14.60 8.92 14.96
N GLN A 643 14.09 9.66 13.97
CA GLN A 643 14.80 10.75 13.27
C GLN A 643 14.79 12.09 14.04
N GLY A 644 14.17 12.16 15.21
CA GLY A 644 13.99 13.41 15.97
C GLY A 644 12.79 14.23 15.49
N THR A 645 12.86 15.56 15.68
CA THR A 645 11.77 16.49 15.35
C THR A 645 12.17 17.56 14.34
N PHE A 646 11.19 18.21 13.71
CA PHE A 646 11.46 19.25 12.71
C PHE A 646 12.16 20.47 13.32
N SER A 647 11.71 20.91 14.50
CA SER A 647 12.36 22.02 15.22
C SER A 647 13.82 21.73 15.56
N GLU A 648 14.16 20.50 15.94
CA GLU A 648 15.54 20.09 16.21
C GLU A 648 16.39 20.06 14.93
N LEU A 649 15.82 19.58 13.81
CA LEU A 649 16.52 19.53 12.53
C LEU A 649 16.83 20.94 12.03
N VAL A 650 15.83 21.83 12.04
CA VAL A 650 16.01 23.24 11.62
C VAL A 650 16.96 23.96 12.57
N GLY A 651 16.90 23.71 13.87
CA GLY A 651 17.77 24.35 14.85
C GLY A 651 19.25 23.96 14.75
N LYS A 652 19.57 22.85 14.05
CA LYS A 652 20.95 22.41 13.79
C LYS A 652 21.56 22.99 12.52
N ALA A 653 20.73 23.49 11.59
CA ALA A 653 21.19 24.01 10.30
C ALA A 653 21.57 25.49 10.39
N ASP A 654 22.57 25.91 9.61
CA ASP A 654 23.01 27.30 9.56
C ASP A 654 22.02 28.19 8.76
N ASP A 655 21.36 27.61 7.75
CA ASP A 655 20.36 28.29 6.93
C ASP A 655 19.20 27.38 6.47
N LEU A 656 18.22 27.98 5.77
CA LEU A 656 17.03 27.26 5.30
C LEU A 656 17.30 26.31 4.14
N ASP A 657 18.33 26.54 3.34
CA ASP A 657 18.68 25.65 2.23
C ASP A 657 19.29 24.37 2.79
N GLU A 658 20.22 24.50 3.74
CA GLU A 658 20.78 23.37 4.48
C GLU A 658 19.69 22.61 5.25
N ALA A 659 18.80 23.30 5.96
CA ALA A 659 17.68 22.66 6.65
C ALA A 659 16.76 21.90 5.68
N GLY A 660 16.48 22.48 4.50
CA GLY A 660 15.69 21.84 3.45
C GLY A 660 16.38 20.61 2.86
N GLY A 661 17.69 20.69 2.64
CA GLY A 661 18.53 19.57 2.20
C GLY A 661 18.55 18.44 3.23
N ALA A 662 18.77 18.76 4.50
CA ALA A 662 18.73 17.79 5.60
C ALA A 662 17.36 17.11 5.72
N PHE A 663 16.26 17.88 5.66
CA PHE A 663 14.91 17.32 5.68
C PHE A 663 14.67 16.34 4.53
N ARG A 664 15.06 16.70 3.29
CA ARG A 664 14.92 15.81 2.12
C ARG A 664 15.75 14.55 2.26
N THR A 665 16.95 14.65 2.80
CA THR A 665 17.83 13.49 3.06
C THR A 665 17.18 12.54 4.07
N THR A 666 16.71 13.05 5.21
CA THR A 666 16.00 12.25 6.21
C THR A 666 14.73 11.61 5.62
N ALA A 667 13.92 12.37 4.88
CA ALA A 667 12.71 11.87 4.26
C ALA A 667 12.98 10.75 3.24
N ARG A 668 14.09 10.84 2.49
CA ARG A 668 14.53 9.76 1.58
C ARG A 668 14.97 8.52 2.34
N GLY A 669 15.66 8.66 3.48
CA GLY A 669 15.99 7.54 4.38
C GLY A 669 14.74 6.78 4.81
N VAL A 670 13.77 7.50 5.38
CA VAL A 670 12.48 6.93 5.79
C VAL A 670 11.74 6.30 4.62
N TRP A 671 11.66 6.98 3.47
CA TRP A 671 11.00 6.44 2.28
C TRP A 671 11.63 5.12 1.80
N ARG A 672 12.96 5.03 1.78
CA ARG A 672 13.68 3.80 1.41
C ARG A 672 13.37 2.65 2.35
N HIS A 673 13.46 2.89 3.67
CA HIS A 673 13.10 1.90 4.68
C HIS A 673 11.66 1.39 4.50
N LEU A 674 10.71 2.30 4.26
CA LEU A 674 9.30 1.94 4.07
C LEU A 674 9.03 1.08 2.83
N LEU A 675 9.88 1.18 1.80
CA LEU A 675 9.77 0.41 0.56
C LEU A 675 10.53 -0.92 0.60
N SER A 676 11.67 -0.98 1.29
CA SER A 676 12.48 -2.20 1.41
C SER A 676 12.00 -3.13 2.51
N ARG A 677 11.28 -2.62 3.51
CA ARG A 677 10.84 -3.44 4.65
C ARG A 677 9.92 -4.59 4.20
N PRO A 678 10.19 -5.83 4.62
CA PRO A 678 9.21 -6.89 4.50
C PRO A 678 7.99 -6.52 5.35
N TYR A 679 6.80 -6.46 4.77
CA TYR A 679 5.57 -6.25 5.53
C TYR A 679 5.15 -7.51 6.31
N ILE A 680 6.11 -8.22 6.90
CA ILE A 680 5.93 -9.46 7.66
C ILE A 680 5.99 -9.10 9.14
N TYR A 681 4.86 -9.25 9.85
CA TYR A 681 4.72 -8.83 11.25
C TYR A 681 5.85 -9.30 12.18
N SER A 682 6.39 -10.52 11.98
CA SER A 682 7.45 -11.05 12.84
C SER A 682 8.80 -10.35 12.69
N VAL A 683 9.05 -9.72 11.54
CA VAL A 683 10.33 -9.09 11.17
C VAL A 683 10.34 -7.59 11.47
N LEU A 684 9.15 -6.96 11.55
CA LEU A 684 9.02 -5.54 11.87
C LEU A 684 9.66 -5.16 13.23
N SER A 685 10.20 -3.93 13.31
CA SER A 685 10.66 -3.33 14.57
C SER A 685 9.53 -3.16 15.58
N ASP A 686 9.82 -2.89 16.85
CA ASP A 686 8.79 -2.77 17.89
C ASP A 686 7.88 -1.52 17.68
N SER A 687 8.41 -0.43 17.13
CA SER A 687 7.61 0.74 16.74
C SER A 687 6.65 0.39 15.60
N GLU A 688 7.15 -0.29 14.56
CA GLU A 688 6.35 -0.72 13.42
C GLU A 688 5.31 -1.79 13.77
N LYS A 689 5.65 -2.75 14.64
CA LYS A 689 4.69 -3.73 15.17
C LYS A 689 3.53 -3.05 15.87
N ARG A 690 3.80 -1.98 16.64
CA ARG A 690 2.75 -1.18 17.30
C ARG A 690 1.87 -0.47 16.27
N SER A 691 2.45 0.19 15.27
CA SER A 691 1.68 0.85 14.20
C SER A 691 0.87 -0.14 13.36
N PHE A 692 1.45 -1.29 13.02
CA PHE A 692 0.76 -2.39 12.34
C PHE A 692 -0.41 -2.92 13.18
N ALA A 693 -0.20 -3.12 14.48
CA ALA A 693 -1.26 -3.58 15.37
C ALA A 693 -2.40 -2.55 15.44
N TRP A 694 -2.11 -1.25 15.57
CA TRP A 694 -3.10 -0.18 15.49
C TRP A 694 -3.86 -0.18 14.16
N ASP A 695 -3.15 -0.34 13.06
CA ASP A 695 -3.75 -0.45 11.73
C ASP A 695 -4.74 -1.62 11.70
N GLN A 696 -4.33 -2.83 12.09
CA GLN A 696 -5.22 -3.99 12.08
C GLN A 696 -6.38 -3.86 13.09
N LEU A 697 -6.15 -3.20 14.22
CA LEU A 697 -7.16 -2.92 15.24
C LEU A 697 -8.33 -2.14 14.64
N VAL A 698 -8.02 -1.06 13.92
CA VAL A 698 -9.04 -0.22 13.26
C VAL A 698 -9.83 -1.03 12.23
N THR A 699 -9.15 -1.78 11.38
CA THR A 699 -9.78 -2.65 10.37
C THR A 699 -10.73 -3.66 11.02
N ILE A 700 -10.28 -4.40 12.03
CA ILE A 700 -11.09 -5.40 12.73
C ILE A 700 -12.29 -4.73 13.42
N TRP A 701 -12.04 -3.60 14.10
CA TRP A 701 -13.07 -2.88 14.82
C TRP A 701 -14.15 -2.30 13.90
N GLN A 702 -13.78 -1.86 12.69
CA GLN A 702 -14.75 -1.36 11.71
C GLN A 702 -15.73 -2.43 11.24
N VAL A 703 -15.23 -3.65 11.03
CA VAL A 703 -16.09 -4.78 10.69
C VAL A 703 -16.98 -5.17 11.86
N ILE A 704 -16.44 -5.26 13.07
CA ILE A 704 -17.24 -5.56 14.29
C ILE A 704 -18.27 -4.46 14.56
N GLY A 705 -17.91 -3.21 14.28
CA GLY A 705 -18.80 -2.05 14.29
C GLY A 705 -20.07 -2.25 13.47
N ARG A 706 -20.05 -3.10 12.44
CA ARG A 706 -21.23 -3.46 11.63
C ARG A 706 -22.17 -4.43 12.34
N LEU A 707 -21.64 -5.26 13.24
CA LEU A 707 -22.40 -6.28 13.99
C LEU A 707 -23.02 -5.74 15.29
N VAL A 708 -22.58 -4.58 15.76
CA VAL A 708 -23.04 -3.98 17.03
C VAL A 708 -24.08 -2.87 16.86
N ARG A 709 -24.49 -2.61 15.62
CA ARG A 709 -25.43 -1.53 15.28
C ARG A 709 -26.81 -1.75 15.89
N GLY A 710 -27.41 -0.66 16.37
CA GLY A 710 -28.63 -0.74 17.19
C GLY A 710 -28.37 -1.17 18.63
N GLY A 711 -27.11 -1.12 19.10
CA GLY A 711 -26.78 -1.37 20.51
C GLY A 711 -26.89 -2.84 20.91
N VAL A 712 -26.51 -3.76 20.02
CA VAL A 712 -26.58 -5.21 20.26
C VAL A 712 -25.17 -5.81 20.37
N PRO A 713 -24.97 -6.91 21.12
CA PRO A 713 -23.67 -7.58 21.18
C PRO A 713 -23.36 -8.30 19.87
N ALA A 714 -22.06 -8.41 19.57
CA ALA A 714 -21.52 -9.22 18.49
C ALA A 714 -20.80 -10.46 19.04
N ARG A 715 -20.72 -11.51 18.22
CA ARG A 715 -19.87 -12.67 18.48
C ARG A 715 -18.78 -12.72 17.42
N VAL A 716 -17.52 -12.83 17.83
CA VAL A 716 -16.37 -12.75 16.93
C VAL A 716 -15.53 -14.01 17.08
N VAL A 717 -15.33 -14.71 15.98
CA VAL A 717 -14.62 -15.99 15.95
C VAL A 717 -13.38 -15.86 15.07
N PHE A 718 -12.21 -15.99 15.68
CA PHE A 718 -10.92 -16.05 14.98
C PHE A 718 -10.58 -17.51 14.67
N VAL A 719 -10.62 -17.89 13.39
CA VAL A 719 -10.47 -19.30 12.96
C VAL A 719 -9.03 -19.60 12.56
N ASP A 720 -8.37 -18.66 11.90
CA ASP A 720 -6.99 -18.84 11.43
C ASP A 720 -6.00 -18.92 12.60
N ALA A 721 -5.22 -20.00 12.68
CA ALA A 721 -4.18 -20.16 13.71
C ALA A 721 -3.15 -19.02 13.70
N ALA A 722 -3.00 -18.32 12.58
CA ALA A 722 -2.11 -17.17 12.47
C ALA A 722 -2.46 -16.02 13.44
N PHE A 723 -3.72 -15.92 13.91
CA PHE A 723 -4.13 -14.85 14.85
C PHE A 723 -3.46 -14.94 16.22
N ALA A 724 -3.24 -16.16 16.73
CA ALA A 724 -2.50 -16.40 17.97
C ALA A 724 -1.73 -17.74 17.88
N PRO A 725 -0.61 -17.77 17.15
CA PRO A 725 0.15 -18.99 16.86
C PRO A 725 0.52 -19.80 18.09
N ARG A 726 1.03 -19.13 19.14
CA ARG A 726 1.42 -19.77 20.39
C ARG A 726 0.24 -20.44 21.10
N LEU A 727 -0.92 -19.78 21.10
CA LEU A 727 -2.14 -20.32 21.70
C LEU A 727 -2.66 -21.52 20.88
N ALA A 728 -2.70 -21.41 19.56
CA ALA A 728 -3.10 -22.50 18.67
C ALA A 728 -2.20 -23.73 18.83
N ALA A 729 -0.89 -23.52 18.94
CA ALA A 729 0.09 -24.58 19.18
C ALA A 729 -0.05 -25.23 20.57
N SER A 730 -0.37 -24.46 21.62
CA SER A 730 -0.58 -25.02 22.97
C SER A 730 -1.80 -25.92 23.08
N ARG A 731 -2.80 -25.70 22.21
CA ARG A 731 -4.05 -26.48 22.14
C ARG A 731 -3.96 -27.67 21.18
N ALA A 732 -2.88 -27.77 20.39
CA ALA A 732 -2.62 -28.91 19.53
C ALA A 732 -2.45 -30.18 20.38
N ARG A 733 -3.03 -31.29 19.95
CA ARG A 733 -2.76 -32.60 20.58
C ARG A 733 -1.27 -32.91 20.42
N ALA A 734 -0.63 -33.44 21.45
CA ALA A 734 0.80 -33.70 21.47
C ALA A 734 1.24 -34.50 20.23
N THR A 735 1.99 -33.86 19.34
CA THR A 735 2.59 -34.51 18.18
C THR A 735 3.98 -35.01 18.51
N SER A 736 4.30 -36.21 18.04
CA SER A 736 5.57 -36.92 18.22
C SER A 736 6.77 -36.08 17.74
N SER A 737 7.73 -35.86 18.65
CA SER A 737 9.18 -35.62 18.46
C SER A 737 9.71 -34.88 17.20
N GLY A 738 8.94 -33.99 16.58
CA GLY A 738 9.40 -33.11 15.49
C GLY A 738 9.84 -31.75 16.01
N ARG A 739 10.79 -31.10 15.31
CA ARG A 739 11.20 -29.71 15.59
C ARG A 739 9.98 -28.79 15.37
N ARG A 740 9.45 -28.19 16.44
CA ARG A 740 8.30 -27.26 16.34
C ARG A 740 8.68 -26.05 15.48
N PRO A 741 7.82 -25.60 14.56
CA PRO A 741 8.06 -24.40 13.77
C PRO A 741 8.30 -23.16 14.64
N ARG A 742 9.22 -22.26 14.24
CA ARG A 742 9.53 -21.03 14.99
C ARG A 742 8.29 -20.17 15.26
N TRP A 743 7.37 -20.10 14.28
CA TRP A 743 6.14 -19.31 14.40
C TRP A 743 5.21 -19.78 15.54
N HIS A 744 5.36 -21.01 16.07
CA HIS A 744 4.61 -21.45 17.25
C HIS A 744 4.99 -20.70 18.53
N ARG A 745 6.08 -19.92 18.54
CA ARG A 745 6.49 -19.10 19.68
C ARG A 745 5.92 -17.69 19.63
N ASP A 746 5.40 -17.26 18.49
CA ASP A 746 4.83 -15.93 18.29
C ASP A 746 3.52 -15.80 19.08
N PRO A 747 3.40 -14.84 20.02
CA PRO A 747 2.15 -14.57 20.73
C PRO A 747 0.99 -14.24 19.78
N GLY A 748 1.28 -13.66 18.62
CA GLY A 748 0.34 -13.36 17.55
C GLY A 748 -0.35 -12.00 17.65
N LEU A 749 -1.09 -11.68 16.59
CA LEU A 749 -1.76 -10.40 16.41
C LEU A 749 -2.74 -10.09 17.54
N LEU A 750 -3.54 -11.05 18.00
CA LEU A 750 -4.56 -10.79 19.03
C LEU A 750 -3.95 -10.28 20.35
N VAL A 751 -2.78 -10.80 20.71
CA VAL A 751 -2.02 -10.33 21.88
C VAL A 751 -1.51 -8.92 21.63
N ALA A 752 -0.95 -8.66 20.44
CA ALA A 752 -0.49 -7.32 20.08
C ALA A 752 -1.61 -6.26 20.09
N LEU A 753 -2.81 -6.58 19.59
CA LEU A 753 -3.97 -5.68 19.64
C LEU A 753 -4.35 -5.31 21.08
N ARG A 754 -4.26 -6.27 22.00
CA ARG A 754 -4.49 -6.01 23.43
C ARG A 754 -3.38 -5.15 24.01
N ASP A 755 -2.12 -5.49 23.72
CA ASP A 755 -0.95 -4.86 24.32
C ASP A 755 -0.81 -3.39 23.89
N VAL A 756 -1.22 -3.02 22.66
CA VAL A 756 -1.26 -1.61 22.25
C VAL A 756 -2.35 -0.80 22.96
N LEU A 757 -3.43 -1.44 23.43
CA LEU A 757 -4.50 -0.79 24.20
C LEU A 757 -4.21 -0.78 25.71
N ALA A 758 -3.53 -1.79 26.24
CA ALA A 758 -3.34 -2.00 27.68
C ALA A 758 -2.83 -0.76 28.46
N PRO A 759 -1.86 0.04 27.94
CA PRO A 759 -1.39 1.25 28.63
C PRO A 759 -2.51 2.26 28.96
N TYR A 760 -3.54 2.34 28.11
CA TYR A 760 -4.66 3.27 28.28
C TYR A 760 -5.69 2.79 29.32
N PHE A 761 -5.66 1.51 29.70
CA PHE A 761 -6.58 0.90 30.66
C PHE A 761 -5.94 0.59 32.02
N SER A 762 -4.64 0.89 32.19
CA SER A 762 -3.94 0.73 33.47
C SER A 762 -4.56 1.59 34.59
N ALA A 763 -4.48 1.10 35.82
CA ALA A 763 -4.84 1.90 37.00
C ALA A 763 -3.79 3.01 37.26
N ASP A 764 -2.54 2.73 36.91
CA ASP A 764 -1.39 3.64 37.05
C ASP A 764 -1.16 4.44 35.76
N CYS A 765 -2.21 4.85 35.04
CA CYS A 765 -2.10 5.78 33.92
C CYS A 765 -1.56 7.11 34.42
N ALA A 766 -0.24 7.21 34.62
CA ALA A 766 0.40 8.44 35.04
C ALA A 766 0.25 9.47 33.91
N HIS A 767 -0.11 10.69 34.29
CA HIS A 767 -0.24 11.83 33.37
C HIS A 767 1.06 12.15 32.59
N GLN A 768 2.18 11.49 32.92
CA GLN A 768 3.48 11.65 32.26
C GLN A 768 3.69 10.69 31.07
N VAL A 769 2.82 9.69 30.84
CA VAL A 769 3.02 8.65 29.81
C VAL A 769 2.45 9.05 28.44
N PHE A 770 1.45 9.92 28.40
CA PHE A 770 0.76 10.32 27.17
C PHE A 770 0.94 11.81 26.88
N PRO A 771 1.24 12.20 25.62
CA PRO A 771 1.35 13.61 25.24
C PRO A 771 0.07 14.42 25.53
N ASP A 772 -1.10 13.82 25.31
CA ASP A 772 -2.39 14.41 25.68
C ASP A 772 -2.98 13.65 26.90
N PRO A 773 -3.21 14.33 28.05
CA PRO A 773 -3.81 13.70 29.22
C PRO A 773 -5.25 13.20 29.00
N ALA A 774 -5.94 13.63 27.94
CA ALA A 774 -7.25 13.14 27.56
C ALA A 774 -7.22 11.79 26.83
N ASP A 775 -6.07 11.38 26.28
CA ASP A 775 -5.94 10.17 25.47
C ASP A 775 -6.50 8.91 26.17
N PRO A 776 -6.14 8.58 27.43
CA PRO A 776 -6.69 7.40 28.09
C PRO A 776 -8.22 7.42 28.21
N SER A 777 -8.81 8.59 28.46
CA SER A 777 -10.26 8.73 28.54
C SER A 777 -10.92 8.51 27.19
N LEU A 778 -10.30 9.03 26.12
CA LEU A 778 -10.76 8.86 24.75
C LEU A 778 -10.67 7.40 24.29
N VAL A 779 -9.53 6.74 24.50
CA VAL A 779 -9.34 5.32 24.16
C VAL A 779 -10.36 4.44 24.88
N ARG A 780 -10.62 4.70 26.17
CA ARG A 780 -11.63 3.99 26.95
C ARG A 780 -13.03 4.18 26.39
N LEU A 781 -13.36 5.36 25.85
CA LEU A 781 -14.67 5.59 25.23
C LEU A 781 -14.81 4.85 23.90
N LEU A 782 -13.75 4.82 23.08
CA LEU A 782 -13.79 4.26 21.73
C LEU A 782 -13.62 2.73 21.71
N TYR A 783 -12.72 2.20 22.53
CA TYR A 783 -12.19 0.83 22.40
C TYR A 783 -12.43 -0.07 23.61
N ARG A 784 -13.09 0.38 24.67
CA ARG A 784 -13.31 -0.45 25.87
C ARG A 784 -13.99 -1.80 25.57
N PRO A 785 -15.09 -1.87 24.80
CA PRO A 785 -15.72 -3.17 24.53
C PRO A 785 -14.78 -4.12 23.78
N LEU A 786 -13.96 -3.58 22.88
CA LEU A 786 -12.94 -4.33 22.15
C LEU A 786 -11.84 -4.85 23.09
N TYR A 787 -11.31 -3.98 23.96
CA TYR A 787 -10.28 -4.34 24.94
C TYR A 787 -10.76 -5.43 25.91
N GLU A 788 -11.95 -5.26 26.49
CA GLU A 788 -12.55 -6.24 27.40
C GLU A 788 -12.75 -7.60 26.71
N ALA A 789 -13.20 -7.61 25.45
CA ALA A 789 -13.36 -8.83 24.67
C ALA A 789 -12.01 -9.51 24.37
N LEU A 790 -10.97 -8.74 24.03
CA LEU A 790 -9.61 -9.27 23.81
C LEU A 790 -9.03 -9.90 25.09
N CYS A 791 -9.20 -9.26 26.26
CA CYS A 791 -8.80 -9.82 27.55
C CYS A 791 -9.53 -11.14 27.88
N GLY A 792 -10.78 -11.29 27.42
CA GLY A 792 -11.57 -12.51 27.60
C GLY A 792 -11.04 -13.74 26.87
N ILE A 793 -10.20 -13.58 25.84
CA ILE A 793 -9.67 -14.70 25.04
C ILE A 793 -8.74 -15.59 25.86
N GLU A 794 -7.92 -15.01 26.75
CA GLU A 794 -6.99 -15.75 27.61
C GLU A 794 -7.63 -16.26 28.90
N SER A 795 -8.73 -15.64 29.35
CA SER A 795 -9.43 -16.01 30.60
C SER A 795 -10.25 -17.30 30.47
N ASN A 796 -10.51 -17.75 29.25
CA ASN A 796 -11.17 -19.03 28.94
C ASN A 796 -10.16 -20.19 28.71
N CYS A 797 -8.91 -20.02 29.15
CA CYS A 797 -7.89 -21.06 29.16
C CYS A 797 -7.84 -21.79 30.51
#